data_AF-A0A3C1RLG5-F1
#
_entry.id   AF-A0A3C1RLG5-F1
#
_cell.length_a   1.000
_cell.length_b   1.000
_cell.length_c   1.000
_cell.angle_alpha   90.00
_cell.angle_beta   90.00
_cell.angle_gamma   90.00
#
_symmetry.space_group_name_H-M   'P 1'
#
loop_
_entity.id
_entity.type
_entity.pdbx_description
1 polymer ?
#
loop_
_entity_poly.entity_id
_entity_poly.type
_entity_poly.pdbx_seq_one_letter_code
_entity_poly.pdbx_strand_id
1 'polypeptide(L)'
;VPDPEFEGQTKTRLGNPEVRGIVDSLVGEGLTEYLEFNPGIADAVIEKAIQAFKAAEAARRARDLVRRKSVLESSPLPGKLADCSTRDPHESEIFLVEGDSAGGCWFSFTYISLADGLEKTIKEIVDEQAEGKEHFCYTINQSGNIAIERITNARLTKKNAQVVKLTLDNGETLICTPDHPFMLRDRTYKAAAELTPEDSLMPFHRKISQKGIDGGLNGYEMVWNPGYDKWIYTHLLADFYNLKLGVYQASEGNHRHHVDFHKLNNNPTNIKRLPAEEHLALHRANLEKTLHRPDVIEKSRQVHQSEEFRAFMKQRMMHPQTRQILSEQAKAQWENEEYKAYMAEKWREFYESNEEYRQENNEMLYQAQQEYWSHEENRLKQSERVRQQFADNPELREAYSEAAKKQWEDEDLLEWRREKTKEQWTRDFRKKRRQALDKTYYAKTLAALYKVYSHYGYMDVDKYEDYRKRQKDNSILTFKTFCDRYFEGDEVATRTAIRNYNHRVVSIEWLEERHDVYDIEVPHSHNFALSAGIFVHNSAKQGRDRRTQAILPLRGKILNIEKTDDAKIYKNNEIQSLITALGLGIKGEEFDASQLRYHKVIIMTDADVDGAHIRTLLLTFFYRYQRELVDQGYIYIACPPLYKVERGRNHQYCYNEQELQEHLRSLPANANYNIQRFKGLGEMMPEQLWTTTMNPETRMIKRVEVEDAAEADRIFTILMGDRVAPRREFIETHAPRLNLTDLDI
;
A
#
# COMPACT_ATOMS: atom_id res chain seq x y z
N VAL A 1 -70.01 34.72 43.15
CA VAL A 1 -69.31 36.02 43.03
C VAL A 1 -69.49 36.51 41.61
N PRO A 2 -70.07 37.71 41.38
CA PRO A 2 -70.14 38.29 40.06
C PRO A 2 -68.75 38.84 39.68
N ASP A 3 -68.32 38.59 38.44
CA ASP A 3 -67.07 39.08 37.82
C ASP A 3 -65.73 38.47 38.28
N PRO A 4 -65.44 37.21 37.88
CA PRO A 4 -64.11 36.61 38.00
C PRO A 4 -63.10 37.28 37.05
N GLU A 5 -62.04 37.85 37.61
CA GLU A 5 -60.90 38.42 36.93
C GLU A 5 -59.79 37.36 36.79
N PHE A 6 -59.15 37.31 35.61
CA PHE A 6 -58.05 36.39 35.35
C PHE A 6 -56.80 37.17 34.94
N GLU A 7 -55.63 36.68 35.37
CA GLU A 7 -54.35 37.21 34.91
C GLU A 7 -54.10 36.80 33.45
N GLY A 8 -53.97 37.81 32.59
CA GLY A 8 -53.58 37.65 31.19
C GLY A 8 -54.66 37.10 30.26
N GLN A 9 -54.41 37.21 28.96
CA GLN A 9 -55.34 36.80 27.90
C GLN A 9 -55.56 35.27 27.86
N THR A 10 -54.59 34.49 28.34
CA THR A 10 -54.68 33.03 28.44
C THR A 10 -55.42 32.55 29.70
N LYS A 11 -55.89 33.45 30.56
CA LYS A 11 -56.65 33.16 31.79
C LYS A 11 -55.97 32.12 32.70
N THR A 12 -54.65 32.21 32.85
CA THR A 12 -53.84 31.18 33.53
C THR A 12 -54.02 31.16 35.04
N ARG A 13 -54.47 32.26 35.64
CA ARG A 13 -54.66 32.36 37.09
C ARG A 13 -55.87 33.22 37.43
N LEU A 14 -56.68 32.77 38.38
CA LEU A 14 -57.80 33.54 38.92
C LEU A 14 -57.26 34.62 39.88
N GLY A 15 -57.52 35.88 39.57
CA GLY A 15 -57.04 37.05 40.32
C GLY A 15 -57.79 37.30 41.62
N ASN A 16 -59.06 36.89 41.72
CA ASN A 16 -59.89 37.11 42.91
C ASN A 16 -59.54 36.11 44.03
N PRO A 17 -58.90 36.54 45.14
CA PRO A 17 -58.46 35.63 46.20
C PRO A 17 -59.63 34.89 46.88
N GLU A 18 -60.78 35.56 47.01
CA GLU A 18 -61.99 35.02 47.65
C GLU A 18 -62.67 33.93 46.81
N VAL A 19 -62.67 34.07 45.48
CA VAL A 19 -63.25 33.07 44.56
C VAL A 19 -62.31 31.90 44.37
N ARG A 20 -61.00 32.16 44.39
CA ARG A 20 -59.98 31.14 44.20
C ARG A 20 -60.10 30.02 45.24
N GLY A 21 -60.25 30.36 46.53
CA GLY A 21 -60.40 29.34 47.57
C GLY A 21 -61.64 28.46 47.37
N ILE A 22 -62.75 29.04 46.92
CA ILE A 22 -63.99 28.30 46.64
C ILE A 22 -63.80 27.37 45.45
N VAL A 23 -63.20 27.84 44.36
CA VAL A 23 -62.94 27.04 43.15
C VAL A 23 -61.92 25.93 43.45
N ASP A 24 -60.84 26.23 44.15
CA ASP A 24 -59.82 25.25 44.55
C ASP A 24 -60.43 24.15 45.43
N SER A 25 -61.32 24.48 46.37
CA SER A 25 -62.04 23.49 47.18
C SER A 25 -63.00 22.63 46.34
N LEU A 26 -63.85 23.24 45.52
CA LEU A 26 -64.85 22.51 44.71
C LEU A 26 -64.19 21.59 43.67
N VAL A 27 -63.19 22.11 42.96
CA VAL A 27 -62.43 21.33 41.98
C VAL A 27 -61.57 20.29 42.70
N GLY A 28 -60.96 20.63 43.84
CA GLY A 28 -60.17 19.72 44.65
C GLY A 28 -60.99 18.53 45.15
N GLU A 29 -62.17 18.76 45.72
CA GLU A 29 -63.08 17.71 46.18
C GLU A 29 -63.51 16.82 45.00
N GLY A 30 -64.03 17.42 43.92
CA GLY A 30 -64.51 16.65 42.77
C GLY A 30 -63.40 15.88 42.04
N LEU A 31 -62.21 16.46 41.94
CA LEU A 31 -61.04 15.78 41.35
C LEU A 31 -60.55 14.66 42.25
N THR A 32 -60.56 14.83 43.57
CA THR A 32 -60.16 13.79 44.53
C THR A 32 -61.12 12.61 44.43
N GLU A 33 -62.43 12.86 44.51
CA GLU A 33 -63.45 11.82 44.36
C GLU A 33 -63.31 11.10 43.01
N TYR A 34 -63.15 11.84 41.91
CA TYR A 34 -62.96 11.24 40.59
C TYR A 34 -61.73 10.34 40.51
N LEU A 35 -60.60 10.75 41.08
CA LEU A 35 -59.35 9.97 41.06
C LEU A 35 -59.43 8.75 42.00
N GLU A 36 -60.15 8.84 43.13
CA GLU A 36 -60.41 7.70 44.01
C GLU A 36 -61.24 6.60 43.30
N PHE A 37 -62.26 6.99 42.52
CA PHE A 37 -63.06 6.05 41.74
C PHE A 37 -62.38 5.59 40.43
N ASN A 38 -61.34 6.29 39.97
CA ASN A 38 -60.61 5.97 38.74
C ASN A 38 -59.09 5.86 38.99
N PRO A 39 -58.64 4.89 39.81
CA PRO A 39 -57.24 4.78 40.23
C PRO A 39 -56.27 4.62 39.06
N GLY A 40 -56.68 3.94 37.98
CA GLY A 40 -55.84 3.81 36.78
C GLY A 40 -55.52 5.14 36.06
N ILE A 41 -56.40 6.14 36.17
CA ILE A 41 -56.14 7.48 35.63
C ILE A 41 -55.18 8.24 36.56
N ALA A 42 -55.37 8.12 37.88
CA ALA A 42 -54.46 8.70 38.87
C ALA A 42 -53.04 8.15 38.70
N ASP A 43 -52.90 6.83 38.55
CA ASP A 43 -51.63 6.15 38.29
C ASP A 43 -50.97 6.67 37.01
N ALA A 44 -51.72 6.82 35.91
CA ALA A 44 -51.19 7.36 34.66
C ALA A 44 -50.72 8.82 34.78
N VAL A 45 -51.44 9.66 35.55
CA VAL A 45 -51.05 11.05 35.82
C VAL A 45 -49.77 11.10 36.66
N ILE A 46 -49.72 10.32 37.74
CA ILE A 46 -48.54 10.21 38.62
C ILE A 46 -47.34 9.67 37.83
N GLU A 47 -47.53 8.64 37.01
CA GLU A 47 -46.48 8.07 36.19
C GLU A 47 -45.91 9.10 35.22
N LYS A 48 -46.76 9.88 34.54
CA LYS A 48 -46.30 10.99 33.70
C LYS A 48 -45.53 12.06 34.49
N ALA A 49 -46.01 12.43 35.67
CA ALA A 49 -45.33 13.41 36.52
C ALA A 49 -43.95 12.90 36.99
N ILE A 50 -43.86 11.62 37.38
CA ILE A 50 -42.60 10.98 37.76
C ILE A 50 -41.65 10.87 36.57
N GLN A 51 -42.14 10.52 35.37
CA GLN A 51 -41.33 10.48 34.15
C GLN A 51 -40.78 11.87 33.81
N ALA A 52 -41.62 12.91 33.87
CA ALA A 52 -41.19 14.30 33.64
C ALA A 52 -40.16 14.75 34.69
N PHE A 53 -40.34 14.41 35.97
CA PHE A 53 -39.38 14.70 37.03
C PHE A 53 -38.04 13.99 36.80
N LYS A 54 -38.05 12.68 36.48
CA LYS A 54 -36.84 11.90 36.16
C LYS A 54 -36.13 12.44 34.92
N ALA A 55 -36.87 12.87 33.89
CA ALA A 55 -36.33 13.53 32.70
C ALA A 55 -35.66 14.86 33.06
N ALA A 56 -36.32 15.70 33.86
CA ALA A 56 -35.78 16.98 34.32
C ALA A 56 -34.53 16.80 35.18
N GLU A 57 -34.52 15.81 36.09
CA GLU A 57 -33.36 15.48 36.91
C GLU A 57 -32.20 14.93 36.06
N ALA A 58 -32.48 14.08 35.08
CA ALA A 58 -31.48 13.57 34.14
C ALA A 58 -30.90 14.69 33.27
N ALA A 59 -31.74 15.59 32.75
CA ALA A 59 -31.33 16.76 32.00
C ALA A 59 -30.53 17.75 32.87
N ARG A 60 -30.87 17.89 34.15
CA ARG A 60 -30.09 18.69 35.11
C ARG A 60 -28.74 18.05 35.41
N ARG A 61 -28.67 16.73 35.62
CA ARG A 61 -27.39 16.00 35.77
C ARG A 61 -26.55 16.09 34.50
N ALA A 62 -27.16 16.01 33.31
CA ALA A 62 -26.50 16.23 32.03
C ALA A 62 -25.96 17.67 31.93
N ARG A 63 -26.78 18.68 32.28
CA ARG A 63 -26.34 20.09 32.40
C ARG A 63 -25.18 20.26 33.34
N ASP A 64 -25.22 19.68 34.53
CA ASP A 64 -24.15 19.78 35.53
C ASP A 64 -22.87 19.07 35.04
N LEU A 65 -23.00 17.97 34.29
CA LEU A 65 -21.88 17.28 33.65
C LEU A 65 -21.24 18.12 32.53
N VAL A 66 -22.05 18.86 31.76
CA VAL A 66 -21.62 19.75 30.67
C VAL A 66 -21.02 21.05 31.24
N ARG A 67 -21.66 21.69 32.22
CA ARG A 67 -21.19 22.93 32.88
C ARG A 67 -19.94 22.73 33.73
N ARG A 68 -19.81 21.65 34.50
CA ARG A 68 -18.55 21.38 35.23
C ARG A 68 -17.36 21.18 34.29
N LYS A 69 -17.62 20.78 33.04
CA LYS A 69 -16.60 20.60 32.00
C LYS A 69 -16.38 21.83 31.12
N SER A 70 -17.20 22.89 31.21
CA SER A 70 -17.01 24.12 30.41
C SER A 70 -16.18 25.20 31.12
N VAL A 71 -15.96 25.08 32.44
CA VAL A 71 -15.19 26.07 33.24
C VAL A 71 -13.67 25.87 33.11
N LEU A 72 -13.22 24.67 32.72
CA LEU A 72 -11.86 24.42 32.26
C LEU A 72 -11.91 24.17 30.75
N GLU A 73 -11.07 24.82 29.97
CA GLU A 73 -11.02 24.70 28.51
C GLU A 73 -11.03 23.22 28.04
N SER A 74 -11.80 22.99 26.97
CA SER A 74 -11.99 21.72 26.23
C SER A 74 -12.81 20.63 26.94
N SER A 75 -14.10 20.52 26.55
CA SER A 75 -14.85 19.28 26.76
C SER A 75 -14.09 18.12 26.09
N PRO A 76 -13.78 17.01 26.78
CA PRO A 76 -13.13 15.88 26.15
C PRO A 76 -14.06 15.29 25.10
N LEU A 77 -13.64 15.40 23.84
CA LEU A 77 -14.35 14.83 22.70
C LEU A 77 -14.54 13.31 22.88
N PRO A 78 -15.59 12.71 22.31
CA PRO A 78 -15.78 11.27 22.37
C PRO A 78 -14.53 10.54 21.86
N GLY A 79 -13.99 9.58 22.61
CA GLY A 79 -12.73 8.92 22.24
C GLY A 79 -12.78 8.16 20.90
N LYS A 80 -13.98 7.92 20.37
CA LYS A 80 -14.19 7.32 19.04
C LYS A 80 -14.23 8.34 17.89
N LEU A 81 -14.44 9.62 18.19
CA LEU A 81 -14.44 10.71 17.21
C LEU A 81 -13.03 10.90 16.66
N ALA A 82 -12.89 10.85 15.34
CA ALA A 82 -11.69 11.26 14.63
C ALA A 82 -11.94 12.68 14.08
N ASP A 83 -11.54 13.70 14.85
CA ASP A 83 -11.83 15.10 14.56
C ASP A 83 -11.03 15.65 13.35
N CYS A 84 -11.47 16.78 12.78
CA CYS A 84 -10.73 17.57 11.80
C CYS A 84 -9.82 18.60 12.50
N SER A 85 -8.79 19.08 11.80
CA SER A 85 -7.86 20.06 12.36
C SER A 85 -8.37 21.51 12.29
N THR A 86 -9.23 21.83 11.32
CA THR A 86 -9.84 23.16 11.26
C THR A 86 -10.82 23.36 12.41
N ARG A 87 -10.90 24.60 12.89
CA ARG A 87 -11.85 25.04 13.91
C ARG A 87 -13.00 25.86 13.33
N ASP A 88 -12.95 26.17 12.03
CA ASP A 88 -14.02 26.88 11.34
C ASP A 88 -15.17 25.91 11.01
N PRO A 89 -16.35 26.05 11.62
CA PRO A 89 -17.47 25.17 11.37
C PRO A 89 -17.97 25.19 9.91
N HIS A 90 -17.76 26.29 9.18
CA HIS A 90 -18.20 26.43 7.78
C HIS A 90 -17.42 25.54 6.81
N GLU A 91 -16.13 25.35 7.06
CA GLU A 91 -15.29 24.44 6.30
C GLU A 91 -15.29 23.02 6.88
N SER A 92 -15.82 22.85 8.09
CA SER A 92 -15.83 21.58 8.80
C SER A 92 -17.05 20.72 8.48
N GLU A 93 -16.81 19.44 8.22
CA GLU A 93 -17.85 18.45 8.03
C GLU A 93 -17.58 17.20 8.87
N ILE A 94 -18.61 16.43 9.19
CA ILE A 94 -18.50 15.21 9.97
C ILE A 94 -19.29 14.09 9.31
N PHE A 95 -18.64 12.94 9.14
CA PHE A 95 -19.25 11.73 8.62
C PHE A 95 -19.68 10.83 9.78
N LEU A 96 -20.98 10.51 9.83
CA LEU A 96 -21.55 9.53 10.75
C LEU A 96 -21.54 8.18 10.05
N VAL A 97 -20.68 7.28 10.50
CA VAL A 97 -20.36 6.04 9.77
C VAL A 97 -20.87 4.84 10.54
N GLU A 98 -21.46 3.88 9.83
CA GLU A 98 -21.90 2.62 10.41
C GLU A 98 -20.70 1.70 10.70
N GLY A 99 -20.61 1.21 11.95
CA GLY A 99 -19.57 0.29 12.39
C GLY A 99 -18.24 0.96 12.77
N ASP A 100 -17.36 0.20 13.42
CA ASP A 100 -15.94 0.56 13.55
C ASP A 100 -15.31 0.35 12.16
N SER A 101 -15.56 1.28 11.22
CA SER A 101 -14.96 1.20 9.89
C SER A 101 -13.43 1.06 10.03
N ALA A 102 -12.93 -0.01 9.40
CA ALA A 102 -11.70 -0.77 9.67
C ALA A 102 -10.56 0.00 10.36
N GLY A 103 -10.22 -0.44 11.56
CA GLY A 103 -9.33 0.25 12.47
C GLY A 103 -8.18 -0.63 12.93
N GLY A 104 -7.54 -1.34 12.01
CA GLY A 104 -6.31 -2.08 12.25
C GLY A 104 -5.29 -1.27 13.02
N CYS A 105 -4.83 -1.73 14.18
CA CYS A 105 -3.79 -1.09 14.98
C CYS A 105 -2.78 -2.12 15.50
N TRP A 106 -1.56 -1.69 15.78
CA TRP A 106 -0.42 -2.54 16.13
C TRP A 106 -0.09 -2.49 17.60
N PHE A 107 0.46 -3.57 18.15
CA PHE A 107 1.04 -3.56 19.48
C PHE A 107 2.28 -2.65 19.55
N SER A 108 2.53 -2.05 20.71
CA SER A 108 3.63 -1.09 20.93
C SER A 108 5.01 -1.54 20.44
N PHE A 109 5.32 -2.84 20.53
CA PHE A 109 6.61 -3.43 20.16
C PHE A 109 6.67 -3.96 18.71
N THR A 110 5.75 -3.55 17.84
CA THR A 110 5.85 -3.86 16.40
C THR A 110 6.93 -3.00 15.74
N TYR A 111 7.91 -3.64 15.09
CA TYR A 111 9.03 -2.98 14.42
C TYR A 111 8.74 -2.63 12.96
N ILE A 112 9.14 -1.41 12.57
CA ILE A 112 9.08 -0.90 11.21
C ILE A 112 10.51 -0.76 10.68
N SER A 113 10.73 -1.23 9.46
CA SER A 113 11.98 -1.02 8.74
C SER A 113 12.04 0.39 8.15
N LEU A 114 13.05 1.15 8.54
CA LEU A 114 13.24 2.54 8.11
C LEU A 114 14.29 2.66 7.00
N ALA A 115 14.18 3.72 6.20
CA ALA A 115 15.07 4.00 5.09
C ALA A 115 16.49 4.40 5.53
N ASP A 116 16.68 4.82 6.79
CA ASP A 116 18.00 5.12 7.37
C ASP A 116 18.80 3.85 7.74
N GLY A 117 18.23 2.67 7.51
CA GLY A 117 18.81 1.37 7.83
C GLY A 117 18.54 0.91 9.27
N LEU A 118 17.82 1.70 10.08
CA LEU A 118 17.41 1.33 11.42
C LEU A 118 16.07 0.59 11.40
N GLU A 119 15.80 -0.09 12.52
CA GLU A 119 14.49 -0.62 12.84
C GLU A 119 14.04 0.01 14.14
N LYS A 120 12.80 0.50 14.16
CA LYS A 120 12.21 1.12 15.35
C LYS A 120 10.84 0.57 15.60
N THR A 121 10.49 0.44 16.88
CA THR A 121 9.13 0.12 17.28
C THR A 121 8.20 1.28 16.94
N ILE A 122 6.92 0.99 16.70
CA ILE A 122 5.92 2.04 16.47
C ILE A 122 5.88 3.01 17.65
N LYS A 123 6.03 2.51 18.89
CA LYS A 123 6.09 3.38 20.07
C LYS A 123 7.27 4.35 20.04
N GLU A 124 8.47 3.90 19.70
CA GLU A 124 9.64 4.79 19.56
C GLU A 124 9.41 5.83 18.47
N ILE A 125 8.77 5.46 17.35
CA ILE A 125 8.42 6.41 16.29
C ILE A 125 7.41 7.45 16.80
N VAL A 126 6.43 7.08 17.64
CA VAL A 126 5.52 8.05 18.30
C VAL A 126 6.30 9.03 19.17
N ASP A 127 7.17 8.51 20.03
CA ASP A 127 7.93 9.31 21.00
C ASP A 127 8.91 10.26 20.27
N GLU A 128 9.62 9.77 19.24
CA GLU A 128 10.57 10.56 18.45
C GLU A 128 9.88 11.59 17.53
N GLN A 129 8.71 11.27 16.99
CA GLN A 129 7.94 12.22 16.18
C GLN A 129 7.37 13.35 17.04
N ALA A 130 7.08 13.11 18.33
CA ALA A 130 6.72 14.17 19.28
C ALA A 130 7.89 15.13 19.56
N GLU A 131 9.14 14.68 19.41
CA GLU A 131 10.36 15.51 19.45
C GLU A 131 10.66 16.23 18.12
N GLY A 132 9.82 16.03 17.09
CA GLY A 132 9.98 16.63 15.77
C GLY A 132 10.92 15.89 14.81
N LYS A 133 11.30 14.63 15.12
CA LYS A 133 12.10 13.80 14.21
C LYS A 133 11.23 13.26 13.07
N GLU A 134 11.80 13.21 11.87
CA GLU A 134 11.15 12.64 10.69
C GLU A 134 11.65 11.22 10.40
N HIS A 135 10.73 10.32 10.08
CA HIS A 135 11.03 8.94 9.72
C HIS A 135 10.48 8.60 8.34
N PHE A 136 11.17 7.71 7.62
CA PHE A 136 10.79 7.28 6.28
C PHE A 136 10.79 5.76 6.20
N CYS A 137 9.75 5.17 5.62
CA CYS A 137 9.57 3.73 5.52
C CYS A 137 9.39 3.27 4.07
N TYR A 138 9.46 1.95 3.87
CA TYR A 138 9.23 1.31 2.59
C TYR A 138 7.75 1.08 2.33
N THR A 139 7.32 1.26 1.08
CA THR A 139 5.93 1.13 0.66
C THR A 139 5.83 0.50 -0.73
N ILE A 140 4.66 -0.01 -1.10
CA ILE A 140 4.32 -0.40 -2.46
C ILE A 140 3.42 0.68 -3.07
N ASN A 141 3.85 1.27 -4.17
CA ASN A 141 3.06 2.27 -4.88
C ASN A 141 1.95 1.62 -5.74
N GLN A 142 1.06 2.44 -6.30
CA GLN A 142 -0.07 1.98 -7.14
C GLN A 142 0.37 1.13 -8.35
N SER A 143 1.59 1.33 -8.86
CA SER A 143 2.14 0.54 -9.97
C SER A 143 2.66 -0.84 -9.53
N GLY A 144 2.62 -1.16 -8.23
CA GLY A 144 3.17 -2.39 -7.67
C GLY A 144 4.69 -2.34 -7.44
N ASN A 145 5.29 -1.14 -7.51
CA ASN A 145 6.73 -0.96 -7.30
C ASN A 145 7.01 -0.54 -5.86
N ILE A 146 8.12 -1.03 -5.32
CA ILE A 146 8.63 -0.55 -4.03
C ILE A 146 9.06 0.92 -4.11
N ALA A 147 8.75 1.68 -3.07
CA ALA A 147 9.03 3.10 -2.92
C ALA A 147 9.38 3.43 -1.46
N ILE A 148 9.80 4.67 -1.22
CA ILE A 148 9.98 5.25 0.12
C ILE A 148 8.94 6.35 0.29
N GLU A 149 8.35 6.44 1.48
CA GLU A 149 7.46 7.54 1.87
C GLU A 149 7.73 7.95 3.32
N ARG A 150 7.32 9.18 3.66
CA ARG A 150 7.45 9.72 5.01
C ARG A 150 6.37 9.15 5.92
N ILE A 151 6.77 8.72 7.12
CA ILE A 151 5.85 8.36 8.20
C ILE A 151 5.31 9.64 8.83
N THR A 152 3.99 9.72 8.95
CA THR A 152 3.27 10.83 9.55
C THR A 152 2.32 10.31 10.64
N ASN A 153 1.98 11.18 11.59
CA ASN A 153 0.94 10.95 12.58
C ASN A 153 1.02 9.60 13.35
N ALA A 154 2.23 9.21 13.75
CA ALA A 154 2.42 8.07 14.64
C ALA A 154 1.78 8.36 16.01
N ARG A 155 0.85 7.51 16.46
CA ARG A 155 0.10 7.76 17.70
C ARG A 155 -0.45 6.49 18.35
N LEU A 156 -0.74 6.59 19.64
CA LEU A 156 -1.60 5.64 20.34
C LEU A 156 -3.04 5.80 19.84
N THR A 157 -3.66 4.71 19.37
CA THR A 157 -5.00 4.75 18.77
C THR A 157 -6.10 4.23 19.69
N LYS A 158 -5.87 3.10 20.38
CA LYS A 158 -6.82 2.53 21.34
C LYS A 158 -6.07 2.02 22.57
N LYS A 159 -6.67 2.19 23.75
CA LYS A 159 -6.18 1.58 24.99
C LYS A 159 -6.94 0.28 25.28
N ASN A 160 -6.27 -0.71 25.84
CA ASN A 160 -6.87 -2.01 26.20
C ASN A 160 -7.72 -2.65 25.07
N ALA A 161 -7.18 -2.66 23.85
CA ALA A 161 -7.81 -3.29 22.70
C ALA A 161 -7.64 -4.81 22.74
N GLN A 162 -8.62 -5.54 22.21
CA GLN A 162 -8.48 -6.96 21.92
C GLN A 162 -7.56 -7.13 20.72
N VAL A 163 -6.63 -8.09 20.81
CA VAL A 163 -5.62 -8.33 19.80
C VAL A 163 -5.52 -9.81 19.46
N VAL A 164 -4.98 -10.09 18.29
CA VAL A 164 -4.55 -11.40 17.84
C VAL A 164 -3.05 -11.40 17.68
N LYS A 165 -2.43 -12.54 17.97
CA LYS A 165 -1.03 -12.82 17.71
C LYS A 165 -0.93 -13.71 16.48
N LEU A 166 -0.25 -13.23 15.45
CA LEU A 166 0.05 -13.95 14.22
C LEU A 166 1.50 -14.42 14.26
N THR A 167 1.73 -15.67 13.90
CA THR A 167 3.08 -16.21 13.71
C THR A 167 3.33 -16.40 12.23
N LEU A 168 4.40 -15.82 11.70
CA LEU A 168 4.82 -15.98 10.31
C LEU A 168 5.72 -17.21 10.15
N ASP A 169 5.89 -17.67 8.91
CA ASP A 169 6.73 -18.82 8.57
C ASP A 169 8.24 -18.63 8.79
N ASN A 170 8.70 -17.38 8.89
CA ASN A 170 10.06 -17.03 9.30
C ASN A 170 10.25 -17.07 10.83
N GLY A 171 9.20 -17.39 11.60
CA GLY A 171 9.22 -17.43 13.06
C GLY A 171 8.95 -16.09 13.75
N GLU A 172 8.79 -15.00 12.98
CA GLU A 172 8.42 -13.69 13.52
C GLU A 172 6.98 -13.71 14.03
N THR A 173 6.74 -13.01 15.13
CA THR A 173 5.39 -12.89 15.72
C THR A 173 4.93 -11.44 15.71
N LEU A 174 3.70 -11.24 15.26
CA LEU A 174 3.06 -9.95 15.10
C LEU A 174 1.80 -9.89 15.96
N ILE A 175 1.61 -8.81 16.71
CA ILE A 175 0.41 -8.61 17.53
C ILE A 175 -0.31 -7.37 17.03
N CYS A 176 -1.58 -7.53 16.62
CA CYS A 176 -2.40 -6.46 16.08
C CYS A 176 -3.88 -6.67 16.40
N THR A 177 -4.71 -5.67 16.11
CA THR A 177 -6.16 -5.85 16.20
C THR A 177 -6.66 -6.85 15.15
N PRO A 178 -7.75 -7.62 15.43
CA PRO A 178 -8.30 -8.63 14.53
C PRO A 178 -8.65 -8.14 13.11
N ASP A 179 -8.99 -6.87 12.99
CA ASP A 179 -9.41 -6.18 11.77
C ASP A 179 -8.25 -5.57 10.98
N HIS A 180 -6.99 -5.80 11.38
CA HIS A 180 -5.84 -5.17 10.70
C HIS A 180 -5.65 -5.72 9.27
N PRO A 181 -5.56 -4.89 8.21
CA PRO A 181 -5.46 -5.39 6.85
C PRO A 181 -4.01 -5.75 6.47
N PHE A 182 -3.79 -7.00 6.10
CA PHE A 182 -2.52 -7.50 5.58
C PHE A 182 -2.55 -7.50 4.05
N MET A 183 -1.47 -7.04 3.41
CA MET A 183 -1.38 -7.03 1.95
C MET A 183 -1.07 -8.43 1.44
N LEU A 184 -1.94 -8.97 0.58
CA LEU A 184 -1.71 -10.19 -0.16
C LEU A 184 -0.86 -9.91 -1.41
N ARG A 185 -0.27 -10.96 -1.99
CA ARG A 185 0.62 -10.83 -3.17
C ARG A 185 -0.09 -10.28 -4.41
N ASP A 186 -1.39 -10.50 -4.54
CA ASP A 186 -2.21 -9.91 -5.61
C ASP A 186 -2.54 -8.42 -5.37
N ARG A 187 -2.07 -7.86 -4.24
CA ARG A 187 -2.27 -6.50 -3.74
C ARG A 187 -3.67 -6.24 -3.17
N THR A 188 -4.47 -7.28 -2.98
CA THR A 188 -5.68 -7.20 -2.17
C THR A 188 -5.32 -7.23 -0.67
N TYR A 189 -6.29 -6.96 0.19
CA TYR A 189 -6.09 -6.96 1.63
C TYR A 189 -7.05 -7.92 2.30
N LYS A 190 -6.57 -8.55 3.38
CA LYS A 190 -7.37 -9.44 4.21
C LYS A 190 -7.14 -9.11 5.69
N ALA A 191 -8.20 -9.15 6.48
CA ALA A 191 -8.13 -8.85 7.90
C ALA A 191 -7.30 -9.90 8.65
N ALA A 192 -6.59 -9.47 9.70
CA ALA A 192 -5.68 -10.30 10.47
C ALA A 192 -6.33 -11.60 10.99
N ALA A 193 -7.57 -11.52 11.48
CA ALA A 193 -8.31 -12.67 12.00
C ALA A 193 -8.90 -13.58 10.92
N GLU A 194 -8.95 -13.13 9.66
CA GLU A 194 -9.45 -13.90 8.53
C GLU A 194 -8.34 -14.56 7.71
N LEU A 195 -7.07 -14.23 8.00
CA LEU A 195 -5.94 -14.86 7.34
C LEU A 195 -5.94 -16.36 7.62
N THR A 196 -5.61 -17.14 6.59
CA THR A 196 -5.43 -18.58 6.69
C THR A 196 -4.02 -18.94 6.25
N PRO A 197 -3.53 -20.14 6.61
CA PRO A 197 -2.23 -20.58 6.15
C PRO A 197 -2.10 -20.58 4.63
N GLU A 198 -3.17 -20.67 3.86
CA GLU A 198 -3.18 -20.62 2.39
C GLU A 198 -2.93 -19.23 1.81
N ASP A 199 -3.13 -18.17 2.59
CA ASP A 199 -2.95 -16.80 2.13
C ASP A 199 -1.46 -16.46 1.97
N SER A 200 -1.13 -15.81 0.86
CA SER A 200 0.23 -15.42 0.51
C SER A 200 0.41 -13.92 0.75
N LEU A 201 1.16 -13.57 1.79
CA LEU A 201 1.44 -12.18 2.13
C LEU A 201 2.47 -11.57 1.17
N MET A 202 2.37 -10.26 0.94
CA MET A 202 3.33 -9.50 0.15
C MET A 202 4.67 -9.38 0.91
N PRO A 203 5.78 -9.93 0.40
CA PRO A 203 7.04 -9.94 1.12
C PRO A 203 7.83 -8.64 0.96
N PHE A 204 8.61 -8.31 1.98
CA PHE A 204 9.62 -7.26 1.99
C PHE A 204 10.99 -7.91 2.17
N HIS A 205 11.87 -7.75 1.17
CA HIS A 205 13.22 -8.30 1.20
C HIS A 205 14.26 -7.20 1.00
N ARG A 206 15.35 -7.28 1.79
CA ARG A 206 16.52 -6.41 1.70
C ARG A 206 17.81 -7.23 1.75
N LYS A 207 18.87 -6.72 1.13
CA LYS A 207 20.23 -7.29 1.20
C LYS A 207 21.28 -6.20 1.08
N ILE A 208 22.51 -6.51 1.45
CA ILE A 208 23.67 -5.63 1.21
C ILE A 208 24.34 -6.08 -0.09
N SER A 209 24.54 -5.13 -1.01
CA SER A 209 25.18 -5.37 -2.30
C SER A 209 26.64 -5.79 -2.17
N GLN A 210 27.04 -6.76 -2.98
CA GLN A 210 28.41 -7.26 -3.07
C GLN A 210 29.00 -7.06 -4.47
N LYS A 211 30.23 -6.53 -4.54
CA LYS A 211 30.92 -6.30 -5.80
C LYS A 211 31.17 -7.64 -6.53
N GLY A 212 30.80 -7.73 -7.80
CA GLY A 212 31.00 -8.92 -8.64
C GLY A 212 29.77 -9.83 -8.78
N ILE A 213 28.95 -9.96 -7.73
CA ILE A 213 27.72 -10.77 -7.74
C ILE A 213 26.53 -9.96 -8.26
N ASP A 214 26.35 -8.73 -7.75
CA ASP A 214 25.18 -7.89 -8.07
C ASP A 214 25.42 -6.91 -9.23
N GLY A 215 26.57 -7.01 -9.91
CA GLY A 215 26.92 -6.18 -11.07
C GLY A 215 27.11 -4.68 -10.77
N GLY A 216 27.26 -4.27 -9.50
CA GLY A 216 27.26 -2.85 -9.12
C GLY A 216 28.06 -2.47 -7.86
N LEU A 217 27.61 -1.39 -7.20
CA LEU A 217 28.24 -0.76 -6.02
C LEU A 217 28.35 -1.76 -4.85
N ASN A 218 29.38 -1.62 -4.02
CA ASN A 218 29.64 -2.50 -2.87
C ASN A 218 29.25 -1.84 -1.54
N GLY A 219 28.55 -2.59 -0.69
CA GLY A 219 28.19 -2.16 0.67
C GLY A 219 27.02 -1.18 0.74
N TYR A 220 26.18 -1.13 -0.31
CA TYR A 220 24.91 -0.39 -0.31
C TYR A 220 23.74 -1.33 -0.06
N GLU A 221 22.72 -0.84 0.60
CA GLU A 221 21.47 -1.57 0.75
C GLU A 221 20.72 -1.66 -0.59
N MET A 222 20.16 -2.84 -0.85
CA MET A 222 19.24 -3.10 -1.94
C MET A 222 17.96 -3.71 -1.39
N VAL A 223 16.83 -3.32 -1.96
CA VAL A 223 15.51 -3.89 -1.66
C VAL A 223 14.94 -4.57 -2.89
N TRP A 224 14.15 -5.62 -2.69
CA TRP A 224 13.49 -6.33 -3.77
C TRP A 224 12.27 -5.54 -4.26
N ASN A 225 12.23 -5.25 -5.55
CA ASN A 225 11.06 -4.66 -6.18
C ASN A 225 10.16 -5.76 -6.79
N PRO A 226 8.96 -6.00 -6.22
CA PRO A 226 8.05 -7.04 -6.71
C PRO A 226 7.43 -6.72 -8.08
N GLY A 227 7.38 -5.45 -8.51
CA GLY A 227 6.78 -5.05 -9.78
C GLY A 227 7.58 -5.48 -11.02
N TYR A 228 8.90 -5.62 -10.89
CA TYR A 228 9.80 -6.02 -11.98
C TYR A 228 10.66 -7.25 -11.67
N ASP A 229 10.49 -7.85 -10.49
CA ASP A 229 11.31 -8.94 -9.97
C ASP A 229 12.82 -8.63 -10.03
N LYS A 230 13.21 -7.47 -9.48
CA LYS A 230 14.60 -7.00 -9.49
C LYS A 230 15.00 -6.34 -8.18
N TRP A 231 16.26 -6.53 -7.80
CA TRP A 231 16.90 -5.77 -6.75
C TRP A 231 17.14 -4.33 -7.20
N ILE A 232 16.75 -3.37 -6.36
CA ILE A 232 16.99 -1.94 -6.56
C ILE A 232 17.75 -1.37 -5.37
N TYR A 233 18.70 -0.48 -5.60
CA TYR A 233 19.41 0.20 -4.53
C TYR A 233 18.50 1.17 -3.78
N THR A 234 18.50 1.11 -2.44
CA THR A 234 17.62 1.94 -1.61
C THR A 234 17.84 3.44 -1.84
N HIS A 235 19.10 3.90 -1.99
CA HIS A 235 19.39 5.31 -2.27
C HIS A 235 18.78 5.81 -3.60
N LEU A 236 18.48 4.94 -4.57
CA LEU A 236 17.75 5.32 -5.78
C LEU A 236 16.26 5.55 -5.48
N LEU A 237 15.68 4.79 -4.55
CA LEU A 237 14.30 5.02 -4.11
C LEU A 237 14.17 6.37 -3.38
N ALA A 238 15.15 6.69 -2.53
CA ALA A 238 15.22 7.97 -1.83
C ALA A 238 15.38 9.13 -2.83
N ASP A 239 16.18 8.92 -3.87
CA ASP A 239 16.32 9.87 -4.97
C ASP A 239 15.01 10.07 -5.77
N PHE A 240 14.29 8.99 -6.06
CA PHE A 240 12.99 9.07 -6.74
C PHE A 240 11.95 9.82 -5.90
N TYR A 241 11.97 9.61 -4.58
CA TYR A 241 11.10 10.34 -3.65
C TYR A 241 11.37 11.85 -3.70
N ASN A 242 12.64 12.26 -3.60
CA ASN A 242 13.02 13.68 -3.65
C ASN A 242 12.68 14.35 -4.99
N LEU A 243 12.88 13.64 -6.11
CA LEU A 243 12.46 14.12 -7.44
C LEU A 243 10.95 14.30 -7.54
N LYS A 244 10.17 13.35 -7.00
CA LYS A 244 8.69 13.41 -7.00
C LYS A 244 8.18 14.62 -6.21
N LEU A 245 8.82 14.96 -5.10
CA LEU A 245 8.46 16.12 -4.28
C LEU A 245 9.09 17.44 -4.74
N GLY A 246 9.92 17.42 -5.78
CA GLY A 246 10.59 18.62 -6.28
C GLY A 246 11.61 19.22 -5.31
N VAL A 247 12.18 18.42 -4.40
CA VAL A 247 13.25 18.84 -3.48
C VAL A 247 14.48 19.30 -4.26
N TYR A 248 14.75 18.62 -5.38
CA TYR A 248 15.72 18.99 -6.40
C TYR A 248 15.25 18.49 -7.77
N GLN A 249 15.82 19.01 -8.85
CA GLN A 249 15.51 18.61 -10.22
C GLN A 249 16.50 17.59 -10.78
N ALA A 250 16.06 16.79 -11.75
CA ALA A 250 16.94 15.82 -12.43
C ALA A 250 18.10 16.49 -13.20
N SER A 251 17.95 17.76 -13.58
CA SER A 251 18.97 18.59 -14.24
C SER A 251 20.14 18.98 -13.32
N GLU A 252 19.97 18.90 -12.00
CA GLU A 252 21.00 19.27 -11.02
C GLU A 252 22.13 18.24 -10.89
N GLY A 253 22.04 17.12 -11.61
CA GLY A 253 23.14 16.17 -11.74
C GLY A 253 22.71 14.70 -11.68
N ASN A 254 23.63 13.83 -12.06
CA ASN A 254 23.40 12.39 -12.17
C ASN A 254 23.93 11.58 -10.98
N HIS A 255 24.79 12.18 -10.14
CA HIS A 255 25.38 11.52 -8.99
C HIS A 255 24.52 11.72 -7.75
N ARG A 256 24.27 10.63 -7.01
CA ARG A 256 23.57 10.65 -5.72
C ARG A 256 24.63 10.55 -4.63
N HIS A 257 24.58 11.48 -3.68
CA HIS A 257 25.56 11.59 -2.62
C HIS A 257 24.88 11.51 -1.25
N HIS A 258 25.36 10.61 -0.40
CA HIS A 258 25.03 10.55 1.02
C HIS A 258 25.76 11.67 1.76
N VAL A 259 25.02 12.63 2.31
CA VAL A 259 25.58 13.84 2.96
C VAL A 259 26.45 13.47 4.17
N ASP A 260 26.07 12.42 4.89
CA ASP A 260 26.79 11.88 6.05
C ASP A 260 27.89 10.86 5.70
N PHE A 261 28.09 10.55 4.42
CA PHE A 261 28.99 9.51 3.92
C PHE A 261 28.67 8.07 4.39
N HIS A 262 27.50 7.84 4.99
CA HIS A 262 27.03 6.54 5.47
C HIS A 262 26.12 5.86 4.44
N LYS A 263 26.64 4.83 3.76
CA LYS A 263 25.98 4.15 2.63
C LYS A 263 24.65 3.48 2.92
N LEU A 264 24.36 3.21 4.20
CA LEU A 264 23.13 2.56 4.64
C LEU A 264 22.07 3.57 5.10
N ASN A 265 22.45 4.82 5.35
CA ASN A 265 21.49 5.87 5.69
C ASN A 265 20.85 6.43 4.42
N ASN A 266 19.82 5.76 3.92
CA ASN A 266 19.10 6.16 2.72
C ASN A 266 17.87 7.01 3.03
N ASN A 267 17.87 7.71 4.17
CA ASN A 267 16.85 8.73 4.45
C ASN A 267 16.86 9.76 3.30
N PRO A 268 15.70 10.11 2.70
CA PRO A 268 15.66 11.09 1.61
C PRO A 268 16.34 12.42 1.94
N THR A 269 16.30 12.85 3.21
CA THR A 269 16.99 14.07 3.67
C THR A 269 18.52 13.97 3.62
N ASN A 270 19.07 12.75 3.60
CA ASN A 270 20.51 12.47 3.52
C ASN A 270 21.01 12.29 2.08
N ILE A 271 20.14 12.36 1.07
CA ILE A 271 20.52 12.17 -0.34
C ILE A 271 20.46 13.49 -1.10
N LYS A 272 21.55 13.84 -1.79
CA LYS A 272 21.63 14.99 -2.68
C LYS A 272 22.07 14.60 -4.08
N ARG A 273 21.60 15.34 -5.08
CA ARG A 273 22.12 15.27 -6.44
C ARG A 273 23.21 16.32 -6.65
N LEU A 274 24.28 15.90 -7.31
CA LEU A 274 25.39 16.77 -7.67
C LEU A 274 25.86 16.48 -9.10
N PRO A 275 26.35 17.49 -9.84
CA PRO A 275 27.12 17.29 -11.05
C PRO A 275 28.36 16.43 -10.76
N ALA A 276 28.85 15.71 -11.77
CA ALA A 276 30.01 14.82 -11.60
C ALA A 276 31.25 15.56 -11.05
N GLU A 277 31.51 16.77 -11.56
CA GLU A 277 32.67 17.57 -11.16
C GLU A 277 32.59 18.04 -9.71
N GLU A 278 31.42 18.54 -9.29
CA GLU A 278 31.17 18.99 -7.91
C GLU A 278 31.19 17.82 -6.92
N HIS A 279 30.60 16.68 -7.29
CA HIS A 279 30.66 15.47 -6.49
C HIS A 279 32.12 15.03 -6.27
N LEU A 280 32.94 15.02 -7.34
CA LEU A 280 34.36 14.72 -7.24
C LEU A 280 35.15 15.77 -6.45
N ALA A 281 34.79 17.05 -6.54
CA ALA A 281 35.39 18.12 -5.75
C ALA A 281 35.08 17.95 -4.25
N LEU A 282 33.84 17.56 -3.91
CA LEU A 282 33.41 17.29 -2.54
C LEU A 282 34.17 16.10 -1.92
N HIS A 283 34.38 15.03 -2.69
CA HIS A 283 35.22 13.90 -2.25
C HIS A 283 36.70 14.29 -2.10
N ARG A 284 37.21 15.17 -2.97
CA ARG A 284 38.57 15.72 -2.84
C ARG A 284 38.73 16.58 -1.58
N ALA A 285 37.74 17.42 -1.27
CA ALA A 285 37.75 18.25 -0.06
C ALA A 285 37.62 17.43 1.23
N ASN A 286 36.96 16.26 1.17
CA ASN A 286 36.73 15.38 2.30
C ASN A 286 37.56 14.08 2.25
N LEU A 287 38.76 14.12 1.66
CA LEU A 287 39.64 12.95 1.54
C LEU A 287 39.90 12.28 2.90
N GLU A 288 40.14 13.07 3.95
CA GLU A 288 40.39 12.58 5.32
C GLU A 288 39.20 11.79 5.89
N LYS A 289 37.97 12.11 5.48
CA LYS A 289 36.74 11.41 5.93
C LYS A 289 36.37 10.21 5.05
N THR A 290 37.02 10.06 3.89
CA THR A 290 36.69 9.05 2.89
C THR A 290 37.89 8.15 2.57
N LEU A 291 38.73 8.55 1.62
CA LEU A 291 39.82 7.73 1.05
C LEU A 291 41.09 7.69 1.92
N HIS A 292 41.35 8.71 2.73
CA HIS A 292 42.53 8.81 3.60
C HIS A 292 42.25 8.34 5.04
N ARG A 293 41.12 7.67 5.28
CA ARG A 293 40.90 7.01 6.56
C ARG A 293 41.98 5.93 6.79
N PRO A 294 42.49 5.78 8.01
CA PRO A 294 43.54 4.79 8.31
C PRO A 294 43.20 3.36 7.85
N ASP A 295 41.94 2.95 8.00
CA ASP A 295 41.47 1.63 7.58
C ASP A 295 41.42 1.44 6.05
N VAL A 296 41.18 2.53 5.30
CA VAL A 296 41.11 2.51 3.84
C VAL A 296 42.50 2.51 3.21
N ILE A 297 43.44 3.27 3.78
CA ILE A 297 44.84 3.29 3.36
C ILE A 297 45.46 1.89 3.51
N GLU A 298 45.21 1.24 4.64
CA GLU A 298 45.74 -0.11 4.89
C GLU A 298 45.10 -1.16 3.96
N LYS A 299 43.78 -1.10 3.73
CA LYS A 299 43.11 -1.91 2.70
C LYS A 299 43.70 -1.69 1.31
N SER A 300 43.99 -0.44 0.92
CA SER A 300 44.58 -0.12 -0.39
C SER A 300 45.99 -0.69 -0.53
N ARG A 301 46.81 -0.63 0.53
CA ARG A 301 48.15 -1.21 0.55
C ARG A 301 48.10 -2.73 0.36
N GLN A 302 47.18 -3.40 1.06
CA GLN A 302 46.99 -4.85 0.94
C GLN A 302 46.51 -5.25 -0.46
N VAL A 303 45.57 -4.50 -1.04
CA VAL A 303 45.10 -4.75 -2.42
C VAL A 303 46.23 -4.57 -3.45
N HIS A 304 47.07 -3.54 -3.33
CA HIS A 304 48.19 -3.34 -4.27
C HIS A 304 49.24 -4.45 -4.24
N GLN A 305 49.30 -5.25 -3.18
CA GLN A 305 50.19 -6.39 -3.05
C GLN A 305 49.56 -7.70 -3.59
N SER A 306 48.27 -7.71 -3.91
CA SER A 306 47.57 -8.92 -4.37
C SER A 306 47.92 -9.29 -5.80
N GLU A 307 47.89 -10.60 -6.11
CA GLU A 307 48.09 -11.11 -7.48
C GLU A 307 47.02 -10.60 -8.44
N GLU A 308 45.78 -10.47 -7.98
CA GLU A 308 44.66 -9.93 -8.77
C GLU A 308 44.89 -8.49 -9.19
N PHE A 309 45.41 -7.63 -8.30
CA PHE A 309 45.72 -6.25 -8.65
C PHE A 309 46.88 -6.17 -9.64
N ARG A 310 47.91 -7.00 -9.47
CA ARG A 310 49.02 -7.08 -10.43
C ARG A 310 48.55 -7.57 -11.80
N ALA A 311 47.66 -8.56 -11.85
CA ALA A 311 47.04 -9.04 -13.09
C ALA A 311 46.15 -7.97 -13.75
N PHE A 312 45.37 -7.24 -12.96
CA PHE A 312 44.57 -6.11 -13.44
C PHE A 312 45.44 -4.98 -14.00
N MET A 313 46.53 -4.61 -13.31
CA MET A 313 47.47 -3.61 -13.81
C MET A 313 48.15 -4.06 -15.10
N LYS A 314 48.51 -5.34 -15.21
CA LYS A 314 49.00 -5.94 -16.46
C LYS A 314 47.98 -5.78 -17.60
N GLN A 315 46.69 -5.99 -17.35
CA GLN A 315 45.64 -5.74 -18.35
C GLN A 315 45.45 -4.24 -18.67
N ARG A 316 45.48 -3.36 -17.67
CA ARG A 316 45.35 -1.91 -17.85
C ARG A 316 46.51 -1.32 -18.66
N MET A 317 47.72 -1.85 -18.50
CA MET A 317 48.89 -1.50 -19.31
C MET A 317 48.72 -1.86 -20.79
N MET A 318 47.83 -2.81 -21.12
CA MET A 318 47.49 -3.18 -22.49
C MET A 318 46.42 -2.28 -23.12
N HIS A 319 45.76 -1.40 -22.34
CA HIS A 319 44.71 -0.51 -22.81
C HIS A 319 45.28 0.56 -23.77
N PRO A 320 44.64 0.86 -24.92
CA PRO A 320 45.22 1.70 -25.99
C PRO A 320 45.77 3.06 -25.53
N GLN A 321 45.03 3.77 -24.67
CA GLN A 321 45.46 5.07 -24.14
C GLN A 321 46.69 4.97 -23.21
N THR A 322 46.71 3.99 -22.30
CA THR A 322 47.87 3.73 -21.44
C THR A 322 49.07 3.30 -22.29
N ARG A 323 48.81 2.45 -23.29
CA ARG A 323 49.80 2.01 -24.28
C ARG A 323 50.36 3.17 -25.08
N GLN A 324 49.54 4.17 -25.42
CA GLN A 324 49.97 5.37 -26.13
C GLN A 324 50.91 6.22 -25.26
N ILE A 325 50.54 6.47 -24.00
CA ILE A 325 51.40 7.20 -23.03
C ILE A 325 52.73 6.45 -22.83
N LEU A 326 52.66 5.14 -22.60
CA LEU A 326 53.86 4.30 -22.47
C LEU A 326 54.65 4.24 -23.78
N SER A 327 53.99 4.27 -24.93
CA SER A 327 54.63 4.29 -26.26
C SER A 327 55.31 5.62 -26.54
N GLU A 328 54.74 6.75 -26.12
CA GLU A 328 55.37 8.08 -26.23
C GLU A 328 56.64 8.14 -25.36
N GLN A 329 56.56 7.62 -24.13
CA GLN A 329 57.71 7.50 -23.25
C GLN A 329 58.77 6.52 -23.80
N ALA A 330 58.34 5.38 -24.32
CA ALA A 330 59.24 4.42 -24.96
C ALA A 330 59.90 5.01 -26.21
N LYS A 331 59.16 5.72 -27.08
CA LYS A 331 59.70 6.39 -28.26
C LYS A 331 60.80 7.39 -27.87
N ALA A 332 60.56 8.21 -26.86
CA ALA A 332 61.58 9.12 -26.33
C ALA A 332 62.83 8.38 -25.82
N GLN A 333 62.67 7.16 -25.30
CA GLN A 333 63.78 6.31 -24.86
C GLN A 333 64.51 5.61 -26.02
N TRP A 334 63.80 5.24 -27.10
CA TRP A 334 64.35 4.61 -28.31
C TRP A 334 64.99 5.61 -29.29
N GLU A 335 64.78 6.91 -29.11
CA GLU A 335 65.54 7.98 -29.79
C GLU A 335 67.01 8.03 -29.33
N ASN A 336 67.33 7.42 -28.18
CA ASN A 336 68.71 7.24 -27.75
C ASN A 336 69.38 6.08 -28.53
N GLU A 337 70.34 6.43 -29.39
CA GLU A 337 71.05 5.46 -30.24
C GLU A 337 71.90 4.44 -29.45
N GLU A 338 72.41 4.78 -28.25
CA GLU A 338 73.12 3.82 -27.39
C GLU A 338 72.16 2.77 -26.80
N TYR A 339 70.96 3.19 -26.38
CA TYR A 339 69.94 2.29 -25.87
C TYR A 339 69.42 1.34 -26.97
N LYS A 340 69.25 1.87 -28.18
CA LYS A 340 68.80 1.10 -29.35
C LYS A 340 69.81 0.04 -29.79
N ALA A 341 71.10 0.38 -29.82
CA ALA A 341 72.16 -0.58 -30.12
C ALA A 341 72.23 -1.70 -29.08
N TYR A 342 72.18 -1.35 -27.80
CA TYR A 342 72.19 -2.30 -26.69
C TYR A 342 70.99 -3.27 -26.75
N MET A 343 69.78 -2.76 -26.99
CA MET A 343 68.59 -3.61 -27.04
C MET A 343 68.57 -4.52 -28.27
N ALA A 344 69.10 -4.08 -29.41
CA ALA A 344 69.20 -4.92 -30.62
C ALA A 344 70.17 -6.10 -30.43
N GLU A 345 71.31 -5.86 -29.77
CA GLU A 345 72.28 -6.90 -29.42
C GLU A 345 71.67 -7.92 -28.45
N LYS A 346 71.04 -7.44 -27.37
CA LYS A 346 70.39 -8.31 -26.37
C LYS A 346 69.23 -9.13 -26.94
N TRP A 347 68.48 -8.56 -27.87
CA TRP A 347 67.39 -9.29 -28.53
C TRP A 347 67.91 -10.39 -29.45
N ARG A 348 69.00 -10.14 -30.20
CA ARG A 348 69.59 -11.14 -31.08
C ARG A 348 70.20 -12.30 -30.28
N GLU A 349 70.91 -11.99 -29.20
CA GLU A 349 71.40 -12.99 -28.25
C GLU A 349 70.25 -13.85 -27.68
N PHE A 350 69.14 -13.22 -27.27
CA PHE A 350 67.97 -13.93 -26.77
C PHE A 350 67.29 -14.82 -27.83
N TYR A 351 67.12 -14.30 -29.06
CA TYR A 351 66.44 -15.02 -30.14
C TYR A 351 67.25 -16.21 -30.65
N GLU A 352 68.58 -16.09 -30.71
CA GLU A 352 69.47 -17.17 -31.12
C GLU A 352 69.64 -18.22 -30.02
N SER A 353 69.62 -17.82 -28.75
CA SER A 353 69.78 -18.73 -27.61
C SER A 353 68.51 -19.47 -27.17
N ASN A 354 67.32 -18.99 -27.55
CA ASN A 354 66.04 -19.55 -27.10
C ASN A 354 65.25 -20.23 -28.24
N GLU A 355 65.39 -21.55 -28.35
CA GLU A 355 64.71 -22.36 -29.37
C GLU A 355 63.19 -22.44 -29.18
N GLU A 356 62.72 -22.51 -27.93
CA GLU A 356 61.30 -22.56 -27.56
C GLU A 356 60.57 -21.29 -28.04
N TYR A 357 61.17 -20.12 -27.82
CA TYR A 357 60.64 -18.84 -28.31
C TYR A 357 60.54 -18.78 -29.85
N ARG A 358 61.46 -19.40 -30.58
CA ARG A 358 61.39 -19.47 -32.05
C ARG A 358 60.21 -20.32 -32.53
N GLN A 359 59.92 -21.42 -31.83
CA GLN A 359 58.80 -22.29 -32.15
C GLN A 359 57.46 -21.59 -31.86
N GLU A 360 57.32 -20.95 -30.71
CA GLU A 360 56.13 -20.15 -30.36
C GLU A 360 55.89 -19.00 -31.37
N ASN A 361 56.96 -18.31 -31.80
CA ASN A 361 56.84 -17.25 -32.79
C ASN A 361 56.36 -17.76 -34.15
N ASN A 362 56.78 -18.97 -34.56
CA ASN A 362 56.28 -19.61 -35.78
C ASN A 362 54.80 -20.01 -35.66
N GLU A 363 54.35 -20.51 -34.50
CA GLU A 363 52.94 -20.79 -34.25
C GLU A 363 52.08 -19.52 -34.26
N MET A 364 52.57 -18.41 -33.69
CA MET A 364 51.89 -17.11 -33.76
C MET A 364 51.73 -16.62 -35.20
N LEU A 365 52.79 -16.74 -36.01
CA LEU A 365 52.71 -16.39 -37.44
C LEU A 365 51.69 -17.26 -38.18
N TYR A 366 51.59 -18.55 -37.82
CA TYR A 366 50.59 -19.46 -38.37
C TYR A 366 49.15 -19.06 -37.98
N GLN A 367 48.90 -18.70 -36.72
CA GLN A 367 47.59 -18.22 -36.28
C GLN A 367 47.20 -16.88 -36.92
N ALA A 368 48.16 -15.96 -37.09
CA ALA A 368 47.93 -14.69 -37.78
C ALA A 368 47.51 -14.89 -39.25
N GLN A 369 48.09 -15.90 -39.93
CA GLN A 369 47.61 -16.29 -41.26
C GLN A 369 46.18 -16.82 -41.22
N GLN A 370 45.81 -17.64 -40.24
CA GLN A 370 44.43 -18.13 -40.10
C GLN A 370 43.43 -16.99 -39.90
N GLU A 371 43.78 -16.00 -39.08
CA GLU A 371 42.95 -14.82 -38.82
C GLU A 371 42.82 -13.93 -40.07
N TYR A 372 43.91 -13.72 -40.82
CA TYR A 372 43.88 -13.00 -42.09
C TYR A 372 42.90 -13.64 -43.09
N TRP A 373 42.91 -14.97 -43.20
CA TRP A 373 42.01 -15.73 -44.06
C TRP A 373 40.58 -15.89 -43.50
N SER A 374 40.36 -15.55 -42.24
CA SER A 374 39.03 -15.54 -41.60
C SER A 374 38.14 -14.35 -42.01
N HIS A 375 38.71 -13.33 -42.65
CA HIS A 375 37.98 -12.18 -43.17
C HIS A 375 37.43 -12.45 -44.58
N GLU A 376 36.13 -12.22 -44.78
CA GLU A 376 35.43 -12.49 -46.04
C GLU A 376 35.97 -11.66 -47.19
N GLU A 377 36.36 -10.41 -46.94
CA GLU A 377 36.93 -9.52 -47.94
C GLU A 377 38.27 -10.03 -48.51
N ASN A 378 39.14 -10.62 -47.65
CA ASN A 378 40.40 -11.23 -48.07
C ASN A 378 40.17 -12.53 -48.86
N ARG A 379 39.14 -13.30 -48.47
CA ARG A 379 38.71 -14.48 -49.23
C ARG A 379 38.08 -14.10 -50.57
N LEU A 380 37.34 -13.00 -50.65
CA LEU A 380 36.74 -12.49 -51.89
C LEU A 380 37.83 -11.99 -52.85
N LYS A 381 38.78 -11.18 -52.36
CA LYS A 381 39.97 -10.76 -53.14
C LYS A 381 40.77 -11.95 -53.66
N GLN A 382 40.95 -12.98 -52.83
CA GLN A 382 41.62 -14.21 -53.24
C GLN A 382 40.77 -15.02 -54.23
N SER A 383 39.46 -15.11 -54.02
CA SER A 383 38.50 -15.79 -54.90
C SER A 383 38.47 -15.16 -56.29
N GLU A 384 38.50 -13.83 -56.38
CA GLU A 384 38.59 -13.11 -57.66
C GLU A 384 39.90 -13.41 -58.39
N ARG A 385 41.04 -13.40 -57.67
CA ARG A 385 42.34 -13.83 -58.21
C ARG A 385 42.30 -15.25 -58.76
N VAL A 386 41.75 -16.17 -57.99
CA VAL A 386 41.63 -17.59 -58.36
C VAL A 386 40.70 -17.76 -59.57
N ARG A 387 39.58 -17.03 -59.60
CA ARG A 387 38.62 -17.05 -60.71
C ARG A 387 39.25 -16.54 -62.01
N GLN A 388 40.11 -15.53 -61.92
CA GLN A 388 40.88 -15.02 -63.05
C GLN A 388 41.93 -16.05 -63.51
N GLN A 389 42.64 -16.68 -62.58
CA GLN A 389 43.61 -17.74 -62.88
C GLN A 389 43.01 -18.98 -63.56
N PHE A 390 41.76 -19.35 -63.25
CA PHE A 390 41.02 -20.42 -63.93
C PHE A 390 40.40 -20.01 -65.26
N ALA A 391 40.16 -18.71 -65.50
CA ALA A 391 39.77 -18.20 -66.80
C ALA A 391 40.98 -18.19 -67.76
N ASP A 392 42.17 -17.88 -67.23
CA ASP A 392 43.41 -17.80 -67.98
C ASP A 392 44.04 -19.19 -68.25
N ASN A 393 43.69 -20.23 -67.48
CA ASN A 393 44.23 -21.61 -67.61
C ASN A 393 43.11 -22.68 -67.60
N PRO A 394 42.48 -23.00 -68.74
CA PRO A 394 41.31 -23.90 -68.82
C PRO A 394 41.61 -25.36 -68.45
N GLU A 395 42.84 -25.81 -68.67
CA GLU A 395 43.28 -27.21 -68.50
C GLU A 395 43.28 -27.64 -67.01
N LEU A 396 43.38 -26.69 -66.08
CA LEU A 396 43.33 -26.96 -64.64
C LEU A 396 41.94 -27.43 -64.16
N ARG A 397 40.87 -27.04 -64.85
CA ARG A 397 39.50 -27.43 -64.46
C ARG A 397 39.25 -28.92 -64.65
N GLU A 398 39.77 -29.52 -65.71
CA GLU A 398 39.65 -30.95 -65.96
C GLU A 398 40.46 -31.75 -64.93
N ALA A 399 41.70 -31.34 -64.65
CA ALA A 399 42.55 -31.99 -63.66
C ALA A 399 41.94 -31.98 -62.23
N TYR A 400 41.33 -30.86 -61.81
CA TYR A 400 40.66 -30.80 -60.51
C TYR A 400 39.32 -31.54 -60.47
N SER A 401 38.63 -31.65 -61.60
CA SER A 401 37.40 -32.45 -61.66
C SER A 401 37.67 -33.95 -61.50
N GLU A 402 38.77 -34.47 -62.05
CA GLU A 402 39.17 -35.86 -61.85
C GLU A 402 39.63 -36.13 -60.42
N ALA A 403 40.39 -35.20 -59.82
CA ALA A 403 40.83 -35.30 -58.43
C ALA A 403 39.64 -35.27 -57.44
N ALA A 404 38.62 -34.44 -57.71
CA ALA A 404 37.43 -34.38 -56.88
C ALA A 404 36.62 -35.68 -56.93
N LYS A 405 36.50 -36.34 -58.10
CA LYS A 405 35.79 -37.63 -58.22
C LYS A 405 36.45 -38.72 -57.37
N LYS A 406 37.79 -38.77 -57.32
CA LYS A 406 38.54 -39.67 -56.42
C LYS A 406 38.33 -39.38 -54.94
N GLN A 407 38.14 -38.12 -54.54
CA GLN A 407 37.94 -37.74 -53.14
C GLN A 407 36.55 -38.07 -52.60
N TRP A 408 35.55 -38.25 -53.46
CA TRP A 408 34.18 -38.61 -53.03
C TRP A 408 33.99 -40.13 -52.82
N GLU A 409 35.01 -40.93 -53.13
CA GLU A 409 35.07 -42.37 -52.83
C GLU A 409 35.69 -42.65 -51.45
N ASP A 410 36.18 -41.62 -50.75
CA ASP A 410 36.81 -41.71 -49.43
C ASP A 410 35.77 -41.59 -48.30
N GLU A 411 35.53 -42.68 -47.57
CA GLU A 411 34.51 -42.78 -46.53
C GLU A 411 34.81 -41.89 -45.31
N ASP A 412 36.08 -41.66 -44.96
CA ASP A 412 36.48 -40.81 -43.83
C ASP A 412 36.15 -39.32 -44.11
N LEU A 413 36.27 -38.92 -45.37
CA LEU A 413 35.94 -37.56 -45.81
C LEU A 413 34.43 -37.28 -45.78
N LEU A 414 33.60 -38.31 -46.01
CA LEU A 414 32.14 -38.21 -45.94
C LEU A 414 31.63 -38.19 -44.50
N GLU A 415 32.31 -38.88 -43.58
CA GLU A 415 32.01 -38.84 -42.14
C GLU A 415 32.31 -37.45 -41.55
N TRP A 416 33.45 -36.86 -41.92
CA TRP A 416 33.81 -35.49 -41.52
C TRP A 416 32.80 -34.43 -42.00
N ARG A 417 32.28 -34.56 -43.23
CA ARG A 417 31.25 -33.64 -43.77
C ARG A 417 29.90 -33.75 -43.05
N ARG A 418 29.57 -34.93 -42.52
CA ARG A 418 28.36 -35.17 -41.73
C ARG A 418 28.42 -34.43 -40.39
N GLU A 419 29.58 -34.40 -39.76
CA GLU A 419 29.84 -33.66 -38.52
C GLU A 419 29.75 -32.13 -38.74
N LYS A 420 30.28 -31.59 -39.85
CA LYS A 420 30.16 -30.16 -40.17
C LYS A 420 28.73 -29.67 -40.43
N THR A 421 27.81 -30.56 -40.82
CA THR A 421 26.40 -30.20 -41.01
C THR A 421 25.66 -30.03 -39.67
N LYS A 422 26.10 -30.67 -38.58
CA LYS A 422 25.59 -30.42 -37.21
C LYS A 422 25.93 -29.02 -36.69
N GLU A 423 27.02 -28.43 -37.16
CA GLU A 423 27.50 -27.12 -36.71
C GLU A 423 26.63 -25.93 -37.22
N GLN A 424 25.72 -26.15 -38.19
CA GLN A 424 24.86 -25.10 -38.77
C GLN A 424 23.71 -24.62 -37.84
N TRP A 425 23.62 -25.10 -36.60
CA TRP A 425 22.66 -24.63 -35.59
C TRP A 425 23.20 -23.42 -34.78
N THR A 426 22.86 -22.19 -35.17
CA THR A 426 23.49 -20.97 -34.62
C THR A 426 22.86 -20.37 -33.35
N ARG A 427 23.67 -19.55 -32.64
CA ARG A 427 23.49 -19.07 -31.25
C ARG A 427 22.36 -18.05 -31.05
N ASP A 428 22.05 -17.23 -32.06
CA ASP A 428 21.02 -16.19 -31.95
C ASP A 428 19.58 -16.73 -32.06
N PHE A 429 19.39 -17.78 -32.87
CA PHE A 429 18.13 -18.51 -32.92
C PHE A 429 17.81 -19.19 -31.57
N ARG A 430 18.86 -19.65 -30.84
CA ARG A 430 18.73 -20.19 -29.48
C ARG A 430 18.41 -19.10 -28.43
N LYS A 431 18.94 -17.89 -28.58
CA LYS A 431 18.82 -16.80 -27.58
C LYS A 431 17.41 -16.21 -27.51
N LYS A 432 16.76 -15.94 -28.66
CA LYS A 432 15.39 -15.39 -28.72
C LYS A 432 14.33 -16.36 -28.20
N ARG A 433 14.51 -17.67 -28.43
CA ARG A 433 13.57 -18.70 -27.94
C ARG A 433 13.76 -19.03 -26.45
N ARG A 434 14.99 -18.95 -25.93
CA ARG A 434 15.33 -19.20 -24.52
C ARG A 434 14.74 -18.15 -23.57
N GLN A 435 14.78 -16.86 -23.92
CA GLN A 435 14.29 -15.78 -23.05
C GLN A 435 12.77 -15.80 -22.82
N ALA A 436 11.98 -16.19 -23.82
CA ALA A 436 10.51 -16.29 -23.70
C ALA A 436 10.07 -17.53 -22.90
N LEU A 437 10.84 -18.62 -22.98
CA LEU A 437 10.57 -19.87 -22.25
C LEU A 437 11.05 -19.79 -20.79
N ASP A 438 12.22 -19.19 -20.51
CA ASP A 438 12.81 -19.14 -19.15
C ASP A 438 11.91 -18.45 -18.11
N LYS A 439 11.18 -17.39 -18.46
CA LYS A 439 10.22 -16.76 -17.52
C LYS A 439 9.08 -17.70 -17.12
N THR A 440 8.57 -18.50 -18.06
CA THR A 440 7.46 -19.44 -17.81
C THR A 440 7.94 -20.65 -17.01
N TYR A 441 9.13 -21.19 -17.32
CA TYR A 441 9.72 -22.29 -16.56
C TYR A 441 10.11 -21.87 -15.14
N TYR A 442 10.65 -20.67 -14.95
CA TYR A 442 11.07 -20.17 -13.64
C TYR A 442 9.89 -20.07 -12.67
N ALA A 443 8.83 -19.36 -13.05
CA ALA A 443 7.68 -19.10 -12.19
C ALA A 443 6.91 -20.38 -11.83
N LYS A 444 6.65 -21.26 -12.81
CA LYS A 444 5.93 -22.51 -12.58
C LYS A 444 6.72 -23.51 -11.74
N THR A 445 8.02 -23.61 -11.96
CA THR A 445 8.88 -24.52 -11.21
C THR A 445 9.03 -24.05 -9.75
N LEU A 446 9.24 -22.75 -9.52
CA LEU A 446 9.37 -22.21 -8.18
C LEU A 446 8.09 -22.37 -7.35
N ALA A 447 6.91 -22.16 -7.95
CA ALA A 447 5.62 -22.40 -7.30
C ALA A 447 5.39 -23.89 -6.94
N ALA A 448 5.82 -24.81 -7.81
CA ALA A 448 5.71 -26.26 -7.57
C ALA A 448 6.67 -26.73 -6.46
N LEU A 449 7.91 -26.23 -6.47
CA LEU A 449 8.92 -26.49 -5.44
C LEU A 449 8.44 -26.00 -4.07
N TYR A 450 7.87 -24.81 -4.01
CA TYR A 450 7.31 -24.26 -2.78
C TYR A 450 6.12 -25.05 -2.25
N LYS A 451 5.21 -25.55 -3.11
CA LYS A 451 4.08 -26.40 -2.66
C LYS A 451 4.56 -27.64 -1.91
N VAL A 452 5.60 -28.29 -2.41
CA VAL A 452 6.17 -29.49 -1.77
C VAL A 452 6.89 -29.11 -0.48
N TYR A 453 7.69 -28.04 -0.49
CA TYR A 453 8.31 -27.48 0.72
C TYR A 453 7.27 -27.19 1.81
N SER A 454 6.16 -26.53 1.46
CA SER A 454 5.12 -26.14 2.41
C SER A 454 4.35 -27.30 3.02
N HIS A 455 4.28 -28.44 2.33
CA HIS A 455 3.56 -29.63 2.81
C HIS A 455 4.41 -30.49 3.75
N TYR A 456 5.74 -30.48 3.59
CA TYR A 456 6.66 -31.34 4.36
C TYR A 456 7.55 -30.57 5.35
N GLY A 457 7.54 -29.23 5.33
CA GLY A 457 8.33 -28.38 6.24
C GLY A 457 9.84 -28.31 5.92
N TYR A 458 10.31 -29.12 4.97
CA TYR A 458 11.66 -29.07 4.41
C TYR A 458 11.61 -29.41 2.92
N MET A 459 12.65 -29.02 2.18
CA MET A 459 12.69 -29.25 0.74
C MET A 459 13.16 -30.68 0.45
N ASP A 460 12.21 -31.59 0.32
CA ASP A 460 12.41 -32.98 -0.07
C ASP A 460 12.37 -33.11 -1.60
N VAL A 461 13.54 -33.39 -2.18
CA VAL A 461 13.74 -33.46 -3.63
C VAL A 461 13.01 -34.66 -4.23
N ASP A 462 12.94 -35.78 -3.51
CA ASP A 462 12.30 -37.00 -4.00
C ASP A 462 10.77 -36.85 -4.03
N LYS A 463 10.19 -36.25 -2.99
CA LYS A 463 8.76 -35.91 -2.97
C LYS A 463 8.39 -34.89 -4.04
N TYR A 464 9.30 -33.96 -4.34
CA TYR A 464 9.11 -33.01 -5.42
C TYR A 464 9.11 -33.68 -6.80
N GLU A 465 10.02 -34.63 -7.03
CA GLU A 465 10.03 -35.39 -8.27
C GLU A 465 8.76 -36.22 -8.44
N ASP A 466 8.22 -36.80 -7.37
CA ASP A 466 6.93 -37.50 -7.41
C ASP A 466 5.76 -36.55 -7.72
N TYR A 467 5.72 -35.37 -7.09
CA TYR A 467 4.72 -34.34 -7.36
C TYR A 467 4.78 -33.89 -8.83
N ARG A 468 5.98 -33.59 -9.33
CA ARG A 468 6.23 -33.21 -10.73
C ARG A 468 5.78 -34.29 -11.71
N LYS A 469 6.11 -35.56 -11.45
CA LYS A 469 5.68 -36.71 -12.29
C LYS A 469 4.16 -36.86 -12.33
N ARG A 470 3.46 -36.56 -11.22
CA ARG A 470 1.98 -36.61 -11.15
C ARG A 470 1.30 -35.48 -11.93
N GLN A 471 1.87 -34.27 -11.92
CA GLN A 471 1.30 -33.11 -12.62
C GLN A 471 1.38 -33.24 -14.15
N LYS A 472 2.30 -34.05 -14.69
CA LYS A 472 2.55 -34.24 -16.14
C LYS A 472 2.72 -32.92 -16.93
N ASP A 473 3.07 -31.83 -16.25
CA ASP A 473 3.35 -30.54 -16.87
C ASP A 473 4.85 -30.46 -17.24
N ASN A 474 5.13 -30.51 -18.53
CA ASN A 474 6.50 -30.43 -19.08
C ASN A 474 7.16 -29.06 -18.86
N SER A 475 6.42 -28.07 -18.34
CA SER A 475 6.94 -26.75 -17.97
C SER A 475 7.46 -26.62 -16.53
N ILE A 476 7.47 -27.72 -15.75
CA ILE A 476 8.02 -27.80 -14.40
C ILE A 476 9.36 -28.57 -14.43
N LEU A 477 10.46 -27.90 -14.07
CA LEU A 477 11.81 -28.44 -14.13
C LEU A 477 12.15 -29.34 -12.91
N THR A 478 13.15 -30.22 -13.03
CA THR A 478 13.70 -30.95 -11.87
C THR A 478 14.39 -29.98 -10.91
N PHE A 479 14.50 -30.33 -9.63
CA PHE A 479 15.16 -29.47 -8.63
C PHE A 479 16.60 -29.13 -9.06
N LYS A 480 17.35 -30.15 -9.47
CA LYS A 480 18.73 -30.01 -9.98
C LYS A 480 18.80 -29.07 -11.18
N THR A 481 17.93 -29.26 -12.18
CA THR A 481 17.92 -28.41 -13.39
C THR A 481 17.53 -26.97 -13.07
N PHE A 482 16.65 -26.75 -12.09
CA PHE A 482 16.24 -25.43 -11.65
C PHE A 482 17.37 -24.70 -10.90
N CYS A 483 18.03 -25.40 -9.97
CA CYS A 483 19.20 -24.93 -9.23
C CYS A 483 20.34 -24.51 -10.18
N ASP A 484 20.73 -25.42 -11.07
CA ASP A 484 21.81 -25.19 -12.03
C ASP A 484 21.51 -24.03 -12.99
N ARG A 485 20.24 -23.86 -13.37
CA ARG A 485 19.84 -22.91 -14.40
C ARG A 485 19.66 -21.47 -13.90
N TYR A 486 19.15 -21.29 -12.68
CA TYR A 486 18.77 -19.95 -12.18
C TYR A 486 19.58 -19.48 -10.98
N PHE A 487 20.33 -20.39 -10.35
CA PHE A 487 21.12 -20.11 -9.16
C PHE A 487 22.55 -20.67 -9.31
N GLU A 488 22.99 -20.94 -10.54
CA GLU A 488 24.37 -21.37 -10.86
C GLU A 488 24.82 -22.64 -10.11
N GLY A 489 23.88 -23.51 -9.74
CA GLY A 489 24.17 -24.73 -8.98
C GLY A 489 24.30 -24.50 -7.47
N ASP A 490 24.10 -23.26 -7.00
CA ASP A 490 24.03 -22.93 -5.58
C ASP A 490 22.71 -23.43 -4.98
N GLU A 491 22.78 -24.60 -4.37
CA GLU A 491 21.64 -25.20 -3.66
C GLU A 491 21.19 -24.37 -2.46
N VAL A 492 22.08 -23.62 -1.82
CA VAL A 492 21.74 -22.78 -0.68
C VAL A 492 20.91 -21.59 -1.15
N ALA A 493 21.35 -20.91 -2.21
CA ALA A 493 20.60 -19.82 -2.85
C ALA A 493 19.26 -20.30 -3.42
N THR A 494 19.23 -21.48 -4.05
CA THR A 494 17.99 -22.07 -4.57
C THR A 494 17.00 -22.38 -3.45
N ARG A 495 17.45 -23.03 -2.38
CA ARG A 495 16.61 -23.32 -1.20
C ARG A 495 16.18 -22.04 -0.50
N THR A 496 17.01 -21.01 -0.49
CA THR A 496 16.69 -19.69 0.07
C THR A 496 15.62 -19.00 -0.77
N ALA A 497 15.71 -19.05 -2.11
CA ALA A 497 14.68 -18.52 -3.00
C ALA A 497 13.34 -19.28 -2.90
N ILE A 498 13.38 -20.60 -2.64
CA ILE A 498 12.18 -21.39 -2.35
C ILE A 498 11.61 -21.01 -0.99
N ARG A 499 12.44 -20.89 0.05
CA ARG A 499 12.01 -20.47 1.41
C ARG A 499 11.40 -19.08 1.42
N ASN A 500 12.00 -18.15 0.69
CA ASN A 500 11.58 -16.76 0.57
C ASN A 500 10.52 -16.57 -0.52
N TYR A 501 9.95 -17.65 -1.07
CA TYR A 501 8.98 -17.52 -2.15
C TYR A 501 7.74 -16.73 -1.72
N ASN A 502 7.30 -16.91 -0.46
CA ASN A 502 6.21 -16.18 0.19
C ASN A 502 6.39 -16.23 1.72
N HIS A 503 5.93 -15.20 2.44
CA HIS A 503 5.60 -15.32 3.86
C HIS A 503 4.15 -15.79 4.03
N ARG A 504 3.92 -16.81 4.85
CA ARG A 504 2.60 -17.35 5.19
C ARG A 504 2.32 -17.21 6.68
N VAL A 505 1.04 -17.10 7.03
CA VAL A 505 0.59 -17.12 8.42
C VAL A 505 0.56 -18.59 8.89
N VAL A 506 1.39 -18.93 9.87
CA VAL A 506 1.48 -20.27 10.46
C VAL A 506 0.36 -20.49 11.49
N SER A 507 0.12 -19.49 12.33
CA SER A 507 -0.93 -19.55 13.35
C SER A 507 -1.48 -18.17 13.67
N ILE A 508 -2.74 -18.15 14.14
CA ILE A 508 -3.41 -16.97 14.69
C ILE A 508 -3.96 -17.37 16.05
N GLU A 509 -3.51 -16.68 17.09
CA GLU A 509 -3.90 -16.90 18.47
C GLU A 509 -4.64 -15.67 19.00
N TRP A 510 -5.84 -15.86 19.53
CA TRP A 510 -6.54 -14.81 20.26
C TRP A 510 -5.89 -14.65 21.64
N LEU A 511 -5.41 -13.45 21.94
CA LEU A 511 -4.85 -13.16 23.26
C LEU A 511 -5.97 -12.76 24.22
N GLU A 512 -5.98 -13.36 25.41
CA GLU A 512 -6.87 -12.95 26.51
C GLU A 512 -6.48 -11.57 27.06
N GLU A 513 -5.18 -11.26 27.00
CA GLU A 513 -4.61 -9.98 27.41
C GLU A 513 -4.97 -8.88 26.40
N ARG A 514 -5.36 -7.73 26.94
CA ARG A 514 -5.67 -6.53 26.16
C ARG A 514 -4.47 -5.60 26.16
N HIS A 515 -4.16 -5.05 24.99
CA HIS A 515 -3.00 -4.19 24.83
C HIS A 515 -3.37 -2.81 24.30
N ASP A 516 -2.54 -1.84 24.66
CA ASP A 516 -2.53 -0.53 24.01
C ASP A 516 -1.98 -0.68 22.59
N VAL A 517 -2.73 -0.17 21.62
CA VAL A 517 -2.42 -0.29 20.20
C VAL A 517 -2.20 1.07 19.55
N TYR A 518 -1.34 1.07 18.55
CA TYR A 518 -0.75 2.23 17.91
C TYR A 518 -0.93 2.13 16.39
N ASP A 519 -0.77 3.25 15.70
CA ASP A 519 -0.85 3.31 14.24
C ASP A 519 0.09 4.39 13.71
N ILE A 520 0.51 4.22 12.46
CA ILE A 520 1.30 5.19 11.70
C ILE A 520 0.62 5.48 10.37
N GLU A 521 0.91 6.62 9.76
CA GLU A 521 0.34 6.98 8.48
C GLU A 521 1.41 7.20 7.41
N VAL A 522 1.13 6.59 6.28
CA VAL A 522 1.84 6.79 5.02
C VAL A 522 0.88 7.41 4.00
N PRO A 523 1.02 8.71 3.67
CA PRO A 523 -0.03 9.50 3.01
C PRO A 523 -0.42 9.09 1.58
N HIS A 524 0.49 8.51 0.79
CA HIS A 524 0.26 8.29 -0.65
C HIS A 524 -0.02 6.82 -1.00
N SER A 525 0.69 5.90 -0.36
CA SER A 525 0.58 4.46 -0.65
C SER A 525 -0.35 3.74 0.31
N HIS A 526 -0.62 4.33 1.48
CA HIS A 526 -1.42 3.75 2.56
C HIS A 526 -1.00 2.34 2.99
N ASN A 527 0.27 2.01 2.82
CA ASN A 527 0.87 0.76 3.26
C ASN A 527 2.34 0.98 3.62
N PHE A 528 2.86 0.12 4.48
CA PHE A 528 4.26 0.16 4.91
C PHE A 528 4.82 -1.25 5.17
N ALA A 529 6.14 -1.37 5.13
CA ALA A 529 6.85 -2.60 5.45
C ALA A 529 7.13 -2.72 6.95
N LEU A 530 6.83 -3.88 7.52
CA LEU A 530 7.28 -4.28 8.85
C LEU A 530 8.66 -4.92 8.78
N SER A 531 9.42 -4.84 9.88
CA SER A 531 10.69 -5.59 10.03
C SER A 531 10.50 -7.10 9.92
N ALA A 532 9.29 -7.59 10.20
CA ALA A 532 8.91 -8.98 10.01
C ALA A 532 8.92 -9.45 8.54
N GLY A 533 9.20 -8.56 7.58
CA GLY A 533 9.41 -8.91 6.17
C GLY A 533 8.13 -8.93 5.35
N ILE A 534 7.09 -8.19 5.74
CA ILE A 534 5.81 -8.11 5.03
C ILE A 534 5.29 -6.68 4.90
N PHE A 535 4.43 -6.45 3.92
CA PHE A 535 3.68 -5.19 3.77
C PHE A 535 2.28 -5.29 4.39
N VAL A 536 1.87 -4.22 5.05
CA VAL A 536 0.58 -4.09 5.74
C VAL A 536 -0.05 -2.75 5.41
N HIS A 537 -1.38 -2.65 5.52
CA HIS A 537 -2.08 -1.39 5.25
C HIS A 537 -2.03 -0.45 6.46
N ASN A 538 -2.23 0.85 6.21
CA ASN A 538 -2.57 1.78 7.29
C ASN A 538 -3.95 1.43 7.89
N SER A 539 -4.30 1.97 9.05
CA SER A 539 -5.69 1.90 9.54
C SER A 539 -6.67 2.58 8.56
N ALA A 540 -7.86 2.02 8.30
CA ALA A 540 -8.81 2.49 7.27
C ALA A 540 -9.63 3.74 7.64
N LYS A 541 -9.40 4.34 8.83
CA LYS A 541 -9.97 5.65 9.22
C LYS A 541 -9.58 6.84 8.31
N GLN A 542 -8.88 6.60 7.20
CA GLN A 542 -7.97 7.56 6.57
C GLN A 542 -8.35 8.00 5.14
N GLY A 543 -9.50 7.58 4.60
CA GLY A 543 -9.99 8.08 3.30
C GLY A 543 -10.57 9.50 3.33
N ARG A 544 -10.16 10.36 4.27
CA ARG A 544 -10.76 11.69 4.53
C ARG A 544 -9.74 12.81 4.43
N ASP A 545 -10.17 14.01 4.02
CA ASP A 545 -9.37 15.23 4.24
C ASP A 545 -9.46 15.61 5.72
N ARG A 546 -8.39 15.36 6.47
CA ARG A 546 -8.36 15.62 7.91
C ARG A 546 -8.37 17.10 8.26
N ARG A 547 -8.10 17.98 7.29
CA ARG A 547 -8.22 19.42 7.51
C ARG A 547 -9.66 19.79 7.78
N THR A 548 -10.60 19.23 7.03
CA THR A 548 -11.99 19.67 6.97
C THR A 548 -13.01 18.62 7.42
N GLN A 549 -12.71 17.34 7.27
CA GLN A 549 -13.67 16.25 7.48
C GLN A 549 -13.39 15.56 8.80
N ALA A 550 -14.38 15.26 9.63
CA ALA A 550 -14.30 14.44 10.83
C ALA A 550 -15.07 13.13 10.62
N ILE A 551 -14.76 12.10 11.40
CA ILE A 551 -15.47 10.81 11.35
C ILE A 551 -15.93 10.42 12.76
N LEU A 552 -17.22 10.13 12.91
CA LEU A 552 -17.80 9.56 14.11
C LEU A 552 -18.42 8.19 13.80
N PRO A 553 -17.75 7.09 14.20
CA PRO A 553 -18.31 5.76 14.02
C PRO A 553 -19.44 5.51 15.04
N LEU A 554 -20.52 4.93 14.56
CA LEU A 554 -21.70 4.55 15.33
C LEU A 554 -21.78 3.03 15.42
N ARG A 555 -21.95 2.51 16.63
CA ARG A 555 -21.94 1.06 16.89
C ARG A 555 -23.35 0.53 17.02
N GLY A 556 -23.72 -0.34 16.09
CA GLY A 556 -25.04 -0.98 16.05
C GLY A 556 -26.16 0.02 15.76
N LYS A 557 -27.40 -0.43 15.94
CA LYS A 557 -28.59 0.37 15.68
C LYS A 557 -28.73 1.48 16.73
N ILE A 558 -28.89 2.71 16.26
CA ILE A 558 -29.11 3.88 17.12
C ILE A 558 -30.41 3.72 17.90
N LEU A 559 -30.41 4.22 19.15
CA LEU A 559 -31.60 4.21 19.99
C LEU A 559 -32.71 5.03 19.35
N ASN A 560 -33.87 4.43 19.11
CA ASN A 560 -35.05 5.16 18.63
C ASN A 560 -35.56 6.11 19.72
N ILE A 561 -35.34 7.41 19.53
CA ILE A 561 -35.71 8.41 20.53
C ILE A 561 -37.22 8.73 20.58
N GLU A 562 -38.00 8.37 19.55
CA GLU A 562 -39.46 8.58 19.54
C GLU A 562 -40.16 7.79 20.65
N LYS A 563 -39.62 6.61 20.98
CA LYS A 563 -40.17 5.65 21.95
C LYS A 563 -39.58 5.75 23.34
N THR A 564 -38.62 6.66 23.52
CA THR A 564 -37.67 6.57 24.61
C THR A 564 -37.76 7.82 25.48
N ASP A 565 -37.89 7.60 26.79
CA ASP A 565 -37.85 8.68 27.77
C ASP A 565 -36.48 9.39 27.77
N ASP A 566 -36.46 10.69 28.04
CA ASP A 566 -35.24 11.51 27.98
C ASP A 566 -34.13 10.97 28.89
N ALA A 567 -34.47 10.34 30.02
CA ALA A 567 -33.47 9.78 30.94
C ALA A 567 -32.70 8.61 30.31
N LYS A 568 -33.35 7.76 29.51
CA LYS A 568 -32.68 6.72 28.72
C LYS A 568 -31.86 7.30 27.57
N ILE A 569 -32.33 8.36 26.92
CA ILE A 569 -31.58 9.07 25.86
C ILE A 569 -30.22 9.52 26.42
N TYR A 570 -30.20 10.19 27.57
CA TYR A 570 -28.96 10.68 28.19
C TYR A 570 -28.10 9.59 28.82
N LYS A 571 -28.60 8.36 29.01
CA LYS A 571 -27.77 7.22 29.46
C LYS A 571 -27.10 6.47 28.31
N ASN A 572 -27.55 6.70 27.06
CA ASN A 572 -27.01 6.00 25.91
C ASN A 572 -25.70 6.63 25.43
N ASN A 573 -24.63 5.84 25.42
CA ASN A 573 -23.29 6.30 25.06
C ASN A 573 -23.19 6.80 23.60
N GLU A 574 -23.95 6.22 22.67
CA GLU A 574 -23.93 6.61 21.25
C GLU A 574 -24.57 7.98 21.06
N ILE A 575 -25.73 8.21 21.70
CA ILE A 575 -26.42 9.51 21.69
C ILE A 575 -25.58 10.57 22.42
N GLN A 576 -25.01 10.26 23.57
CA GLN A 576 -24.10 11.18 24.26
C GLN A 576 -22.89 11.56 23.38
N SER A 577 -22.34 10.60 22.64
CA SER A 577 -21.25 10.84 21.71
C SER A 577 -21.67 11.78 20.58
N LEU A 578 -22.87 11.60 20.01
CA LEU A 578 -23.42 12.49 18.98
C LEU A 578 -23.62 13.91 19.49
N ILE A 579 -24.30 14.07 20.64
CA ILE A 579 -24.55 15.38 21.26
C ILE A 579 -23.23 16.11 21.54
N THR A 580 -22.25 15.41 22.12
CA THR A 580 -20.95 15.98 22.47
C THR A 580 -20.11 16.30 21.24
N ALA A 581 -20.10 15.42 20.24
CA ALA A 581 -19.33 15.62 19.02
C ALA A 581 -19.83 16.84 18.24
N LEU A 582 -21.15 16.97 18.08
CA LEU A 582 -21.75 18.05 17.30
C LEU A 582 -21.85 19.37 18.08
N GLY A 583 -21.97 19.31 19.41
CA GLY A 583 -22.18 20.49 20.24
C GLY A 583 -23.65 20.91 20.33
N LEU A 584 -24.60 19.95 20.30
CA LEU A 584 -26.04 20.25 20.20
C LEU A 584 -26.68 20.85 21.46
N GLY A 585 -25.93 20.93 22.56
CA GLY A 585 -26.49 21.33 23.85
C GLY A 585 -27.47 20.30 24.40
N ILE A 586 -28.49 20.77 25.12
CA ILE A 586 -29.46 19.92 25.82
C ILE A 586 -30.84 20.12 25.21
N LYS A 587 -31.56 19.01 25.05
CA LYS A 587 -32.89 18.97 24.44
C LYS A 587 -33.83 19.99 25.11
N GLY A 588 -34.41 20.87 24.30
CA GLY A 588 -35.35 21.90 24.73
C GLY A 588 -34.74 23.26 25.12
N GLU A 589 -33.41 23.41 25.07
CA GLU A 589 -32.77 24.74 25.08
C GLU A 589 -32.79 25.34 23.67
N GLU A 590 -32.74 26.67 23.56
CA GLU A 590 -32.66 27.35 22.26
C GLU A 590 -31.40 26.90 21.51
N PHE A 591 -31.58 26.54 20.23
CA PHE A 591 -30.47 26.12 19.38
C PHE A 591 -29.56 27.30 19.03
N ASP A 592 -28.29 27.20 19.42
CA ASP A 592 -27.27 28.16 19.05
C ASP A 592 -26.34 27.57 17.98
N ALA A 593 -26.49 28.03 16.74
CA ALA A 593 -25.65 27.60 15.63
C ALA A 593 -24.16 27.92 15.85
N SER A 594 -23.81 28.91 16.68
CA SER A 594 -22.41 29.24 16.98
C SER A 594 -21.69 28.18 17.82
N GLN A 595 -22.44 27.32 18.52
CA GLN A 595 -21.90 26.18 19.28
C GLN A 595 -21.73 24.93 18.41
N LEU A 596 -22.28 24.93 17.19
CA LEU A 596 -22.20 23.79 16.28
C LEU A 596 -20.77 23.65 15.75
N ARG A 597 -20.20 22.45 15.90
CA ARG A 597 -18.79 22.21 15.54
C ARG A 597 -18.58 21.92 14.04
N TYR A 598 -19.63 21.49 13.34
CA TYR A 598 -19.58 21.11 11.93
C TYR A 598 -20.85 21.58 11.23
N HIS A 599 -20.75 22.42 10.19
CA HIS A 599 -21.90 22.86 9.41
C HIS A 599 -22.35 21.83 8.35
N LYS A 600 -21.65 20.71 8.21
CA LYS A 600 -22.12 19.59 7.40
C LYS A 600 -22.04 18.30 8.18
N VAL A 601 -23.20 17.75 8.53
CA VAL A 601 -23.34 16.45 9.17
C VAL A 601 -23.81 15.46 8.10
N ILE A 602 -22.90 14.59 7.68
CA ILE A 602 -23.11 13.66 6.57
C ILE A 602 -23.37 12.27 7.13
N ILE A 603 -24.56 11.73 6.90
CA ILE A 603 -24.93 10.35 7.24
C ILE A 603 -24.37 9.43 6.14
N MET A 604 -23.44 8.55 6.51
CA MET A 604 -22.78 7.62 5.60
C MET A 604 -22.96 6.19 6.11
N THR A 605 -24.07 5.58 5.70
CA THR A 605 -24.47 4.21 6.04
C THR A 605 -24.34 3.29 4.84
N ASP A 606 -24.37 1.98 5.07
CA ASP A 606 -24.30 1.00 3.99
C ASP A 606 -25.52 1.09 3.06
N ALA A 607 -25.33 0.72 1.79
CA ALA A 607 -26.36 0.66 0.75
C ALA A 607 -27.15 -0.66 0.85
N ASP A 608 -27.67 -0.92 2.05
CA ASP A 608 -28.49 -2.08 2.37
C ASP A 608 -29.67 -1.71 3.28
N VAL A 609 -30.46 -2.73 3.65
CA VAL A 609 -31.65 -2.55 4.48
C VAL A 609 -31.32 -2.11 5.92
N ASP A 610 -30.16 -2.50 6.46
CA ASP A 610 -29.76 -2.15 7.82
C ASP A 610 -29.20 -0.72 7.87
N GLY A 611 -28.43 -0.31 6.86
CA GLY A 611 -27.99 1.06 6.66
C GLY A 611 -29.16 2.02 6.47
N ALA A 612 -30.17 1.65 5.65
CA ALA A 612 -31.41 2.43 5.51
C ALA A 612 -32.17 2.58 6.84
N HIS A 613 -32.14 1.56 7.69
CA HIS A 613 -32.75 1.61 9.02
C HIS A 613 -31.96 2.54 9.97
N ILE A 614 -30.63 2.48 10.00
CA ILE A 614 -29.79 3.38 10.79
C ILE A 614 -29.96 4.83 10.33
N ARG A 615 -30.01 5.06 9.02
CA ARG A 615 -30.32 6.36 8.42
C ARG A 615 -31.66 6.89 8.94
N THR A 616 -32.70 6.06 8.96
CA THR A 616 -34.02 6.44 9.49
C THR A 616 -33.96 6.80 10.99
N LEU A 617 -33.20 6.04 11.79
CA LEU A 617 -33.01 6.32 13.22
C LEU A 617 -32.26 7.62 13.48
N LEU A 618 -31.23 7.92 12.67
CA LEU A 618 -30.49 9.19 12.75
C LEU A 618 -31.35 10.39 12.32
N LEU A 619 -32.13 10.26 11.25
CA LEU A 619 -33.07 11.30 10.83
C LEU A 619 -34.12 11.56 11.91
N THR A 620 -34.63 10.50 12.54
CA THR A 620 -35.55 10.62 13.69
C THR A 620 -34.86 11.33 14.85
N PHE A 621 -33.60 10.99 15.14
CA PHE A 621 -32.82 11.66 16.16
C PHE A 621 -32.69 13.17 15.90
N PHE A 622 -32.26 13.57 14.71
CA PHE A 622 -32.11 14.99 14.37
C PHE A 622 -33.45 15.72 14.41
N TYR A 623 -34.49 15.16 13.81
CA TYR A 623 -35.81 15.80 13.77
C TYR A 623 -36.43 15.99 15.16
N ARG A 624 -36.24 15.04 16.09
CA ARG A 624 -36.86 15.07 17.42
C ARG A 624 -36.00 15.69 18.51
N TYR A 625 -34.68 15.65 18.36
CA TYR A 625 -33.75 16.20 19.35
C TYR A 625 -33.45 17.68 19.08
N GLN A 626 -33.18 18.03 17.81
CA GLN A 626 -32.80 19.38 17.40
C GLN A 626 -33.21 19.64 15.95
N ARG A 627 -34.48 19.99 15.75
CA ARG A 627 -35.11 20.11 14.42
C ARG A 627 -34.45 21.20 13.57
N GLU A 628 -34.00 22.26 14.23
CA GLU A 628 -33.36 23.43 13.65
C GLU A 628 -32.11 23.06 12.84
N LEU A 629 -31.44 21.92 13.14
CA LEU A 629 -30.34 21.41 12.32
C LEU A 629 -30.78 21.00 10.91
N VAL A 630 -31.98 20.42 10.81
CA VAL A 630 -32.57 19.98 9.54
C VAL A 630 -33.11 21.21 8.80
N ASP A 631 -33.84 22.07 9.50
CA ASP A 631 -34.44 23.28 8.89
C ASP A 631 -33.38 24.27 8.38
N GLN A 632 -32.21 24.37 9.03
CA GLN A 632 -31.07 25.18 8.56
C GLN A 632 -30.20 24.47 7.50
N GLY A 633 -30.50 23.22 7.14
CA GLY A 633 -29.84 22.51 6.04
C GLY A 633 -28.43 21.99 6.36
N TYR A 634 -28.15 21.63 7.61
CA TYR A 634 -26.86 21.06 8.00
C TYR A 634 -26.75 19.54 7.83
N ILE A 635 -27.87 18.84 7.59
CA ILE A 635 -27.91 17.37 7.47
C ILE A 635 -27.87 16.93 6.01
N TYR A 636 -26.96 16.00 5.72
CA TYR A 636 -26.73 15.42 4.40
C TYR A 636 -26.68 13.89 4.48
N ILE A 637 -26.93 13.23 3.35
CA ILE A 637 -26.81 11.77 3.18
C ILE A 637 -25.80 11.51 2.08
N ALA A 638 -24.79 10.69 2.36
CA ALA A 638 -23.82 10.27 1.35
C ALA A 638 -24.42 9.20 0.43
N CYS A 639 -24.09 9.28 -0.86
CA CYS A 639 -24.53 8.31 -1.87
C CYS A 639 -23.31 7.53 -2.38
N PRO A 640 -22.92 6.40 -1.76
CA PRO A 640 -21.85 5.56 -2.27
C PRO A 640 -22.28 4.86 -3.58
N PRO A 641 -21.32 4.48 -4.45
CA PRO A 641 -21.64 3.73 -5.66
C PRO A 641 -22.04 2.29 -5.34
N LEU A 642 -22.95 1.73 -6.13
CA LEU A 642 -23.41 0.34 -5.98
C LEU A 642 -22.54 -0.64 -6.77
N TYR A 643 -21.94 -0.17 -7.87
CA TYR A 643 -21.18 -1.00 -8.79
C TYR A 643 -19.86 -0.36 -9.20
N LYS A 644 -18.88 -1.22 -9.47
CA LYS A 644 -17.63 -0.89 -10.17
C LYS A 644 -17.46 -1.80 -11.37
N VAL A 645 -17.33 -1.20 -12.55
CA VAL A 645 -17.05 -1.91 -13.80
C VAL A 645 -15.59 -1.72 -14.16
N GLU A 646 -14.82 -2.81 -14.23
CA GLU A 646 -13.40 -2.79 -14.56
C GLU A 646 -13.14 -3.39 -15.94
N ARG A 647 -12.34 -2.68 -16.74
CA ARG A 647 -11.89 -3.13 -18.07
C ARG A 647 -10.42 -2.81 -18.26
N GLY A 648 -9.57 -3.83 -18.05
CA GLY A 648 -8.12 -3.70 -18.18
C GLY A 648 -7.55 -2.75 -17.13
N ARG A 649 -7.18 -1.52 -17.53
CA ARG A 649 -6.69 -0.46 -16.62
C ARG A 649 -7.75 0.57 -16.25
N ASN A 650 -8.89 0.59 -16.95
CA ASN A 650 -9.95 1.56 -16.72
C ASN A 650 -10.99 0.98 -15.76
N HIS A 651 -11.54 1.83 -14.91
CA HIS A 651 -12.66 1.47 -14.04
C HIS A 651 -13.69 2.60 -14.04
N GLN A 652 -14.96 2.25 -13.92
CA GLN A 652 -16.08 3.18 -13.83
C GLN A 652 -16.95 2.81 -12.62
N TYR A 653 -17.35 3.81 -11.85
CA TYR A 653 -18.34 3.64 -10.78
C TYR A 653 -19.73 3.97 -11.28
N CYS A 654 -20.72 3.16 -10.88
CA CYS A 654 -22.14 3.36 -11.19
C CYS A 654 -22.94 3.38 -9.88
N TYR A 655 -23.84 4.34 -9.75
CA TYR A 655 -24.60 4.61 -8.53
C TYR A 655 -26.00 3.98 -8.53
N ASN A 656 -26.46 3.51 -9.69
CA ASN A 656 -27.72 2.80 -9.84
C ASN A 656 -27.64 1.78 -10.97
N GLU A 657 -28.65 0.91 -11.05
CA GLU A 657 -28.73 -0.13 -12.08
C GLU A 657 -28.83 0.45 -13.50
N GLN A 658 -29.50 1.60 -13.65
CA GLN A 658 -29.65 2.23 -14.96
C GLN A 658 -28.31 2.69 -15.53
N GLU A 659 -27.49 3.38 -14.73
CA GLU A 659 -26.13 3.80 -15.08
C GLU A 659 -25.25 2.60 -15.41
N LEU A 660 -25.38 1.49 -14.67
CA LEU A 660 -24.68 0.25 -14.99
C LEU A 660 -25.07 -0.23 -16.39
N GLN A 661 -26.37 -0.36 -16.68
CA GLN A 661 -26.85 -0.84 -17.98
C GLN A 661 -26.47 0.10 -19.12
N GLU A 662 -26.53 1.42 -18.93
CA GLU A 662 -26.08 2.42 -19.90
C GLU A 662 -24.58 2.32 -20.17
N HIS A 663 -23.77 2.17 -19.11
CA HIS A 663 -22.33 1.98 -19.26
C HIS A 663 -22.02 0.69 -20.00
N LEU A 664 -22.69 -0.42 -19.67
CA LEU A 664 -22.53 -1.71 -20.35
C LEU A 664 -22.91 -1.63 -21.83
N ARG A 665 -23.98 -0.89 -22.19
CA ARG A 665 -24.36 -0.65 -23.60
C ARG A 665 -23.35 0.19 -24.36
N SER A 666 -22.62 1.07 -23.68
CA SER A 666 -21.55 1.88 -24.29
C SER A 666 -20.31 1.05 -24.63
N LEU A 667 -20.15 -0.13 -24.03
CA LEU A 667 -19.01 -1.00 -24.27
C LEU A 667 -19.18 -1.81 -25.58
N PRO A 668 -18.07 -2.11 -26.29
CA PRO A 668 -18.12 -2.99 -27.46
C PRO A 668 -18.69 -4.37 -27.12
N ALA A 669 -19.46 -4.97 -28.03
CA ALA A 669 -20.11 -6.27 -27.82
C ALA A 669 -19.17 -7.43 -27.42
N ASN A 670 -17.88 -7.34 -27.72
CA ASN A 670 -16.85 -8.33 -27.37
C ASN A 670 -15.92 -7.85 -26.23
N ALA A 671 -16.31 -6.84 -25.46
CA ALA A 671 -15.49 -6.34 -24.37
C ALA A 671 -15.49 -7.32 -23.18
N ASN A 672 -14.31 -7.71 -22.73
CA ASN A 672 -14.13 -8.43 -21.47
C ASN A 672 -14.05 -7.40 -20.32
N TYR A 673 -14.97 -7.48 -19.37
CA TYR A 673 -15.06 -6.61 -18.20
C TYR A 673 -15.42 -7.42 -16.95
N ASN A 674 -15.03 -6.90 -15.78
CA ASN A 674 -15.41 -7.44 -14.48
C ASN A 674 -16.36 -6.46 -13.79
N ILE A 675 -17.42 -6.96 -13.14
CA ILE A 675 -18.34 -6.13 -12.36
C ILE A 675 -18.21 -6.54 -10.90
N GLN A 676 -17.85 -5.58 -10.05
CA GLN A 676 -17.90 -5.69 -8.61
C GLN A 676 -19.15 -4.96 -8.11
N ARG A 677 -20.00 -5.63 -7.33
CA ARG A 677 -21.11 -5.00 -6.61
C ARG A 677 -20.68 -4.76 -5.17
N PHE A 678 -20.85 -3.55 -4.67
CA PHE A 678 -20.62 -3.21 -3.27
C PHE A 678 -21.90 -3.51 -2.47
N LYS A 679 -21.78 -4.27 -1.39
CA LYS A 679 -22.89 -4.53 -0.46
C LYS A 679 -22.85 -3.65 0.78
N GLY A 680 -21.68 -3.09 1.10
CA GLY A 680 -21.48 -2.19 2.22
C GLY A 680 -20.21 -1.37 2.05
N LEU A 681 -20.09 -0.29 2.82
CA LEU A 681 -18.96 0.63 2.78
C LEU A 681 -17.65 -0.06 3.20
N GLY A 682 -17.74 -1.10 4.03
CA GLY A 682 -16.59 -1.91 4.46
C GLY A 682 -15.92 -2.71 3.34
N GLU A 683 -16.59 -2.92 2.20
CA GLU A 683 -16.03 -3.60 1.02
C GLU A 683 -15.24 -2.63 0.12
N MET A 684 -15.29 -1.33 0.39
CA MET A 684 -14.62 -0.30 -0.39
C MET A 684 -13.22 0.00 0.16
N MET A 685 -12.23 0.07 -0.72
CA MET A 685 -10.90 0.54 -0.34
C MET A 685 -10.95 2.05 0.00
N PRO A 686 -10.09 2.58 0.90
CA PRO A 686 -10.12 4.00 1.29
C PRO A 686 -10.02 4.98 0.12
N GLU A 687 -9.21 4.69 -0.90
CA GLU A 687 -9.12 5.51 -2.12
C GLU A 687 -10.43 5.51 -2.92
N GLN A 688 -11.13 4.38 -2.95
CA GLN A 688 -12.44 4.28 -3.61
C GLN A 688 -13.44 5.12 -2.82
N LEU A 689 -13.48 4.95 -1.49
CA LEU A 689 -14.34 5.73 -0.61
C LEU A 689 -14.07 7.24 -0.74
N TRP A 690 -12.80 7.64 -0.81
CA TRP A 690 -12.40 9.02 -1.07
C TRP A 690 -12.93 9.51 -2.41
N THR A 691 -12.55 8.84 -3.51
CA THR A 691 -12.88 9.28 -4.88
C THR A 691 -14.36 9.23 -5.20
N THR A 692 -15.17 8.41 -4.52
CA THR A 692 -16.60 8.25 -4.85
C THR A 692 -17.54 8.94 -3.88
N THR A 693 -17.17 9.03 -2.60
CA THR A 693 -18.12 9.32 -1.52
C THR A 693 -17.66 10.46 -0.60
N MET A 694 -16.35 10.66 -0.41
CA MET A 694 -15.85 11.65 0.55
C MET A 694 -15.25 12.91 -0.09
N ASN A 695 -14.59 12.81 -1.25
CA ASN A 695 -13.96 13.94 -1.94
C ASN A 695 -15.02 14.97 -2.38
N PRO A 696 -14.97 16.23 -1.90
CA PRO A 696 -15.93 17.27 -2.26
C PRO A 696 -16.07 17.54 -3.76
N GLU A 697 -15.04 17.26 -4.56
CA GLU A 697 -15.03 17.50 -6.01
C GLU A 697 -15.79 16.42 -6.81
N THR A 698 -15.87 15.20 -6.28
CA THR A 698 -16.38 14.04 -7.03
C THR A 698 -17.55 13.33 -6.36
N ARG A 699 -17.77 13.56 -5.06
CA ARG A 699 -18.83 12.89 -4.30
C ARG A 699 -20.23 13.31 -4.71
N MET A 700 -21.17 12.40 -4.49
CA MET A 700 -22.60 12.69 -4.53
C MET A 700 -23.19 12.64 -3.13
N ILE A 701 -23.84 13.72 -2.72
CA ILE A 701 -24.53 13.82 -1.42
C ILE A 701 -25.92 14.44 -1.61
N LYS A 702 -26.88 14.03 -0.80
CA LYS A 702 -28.25 14.58 -0.77
C LYS A 702 -28.43 15.45 0.47
N ARG A 703 -28.90 16.69 0.30
CA ARG A 703 -29.29 17.54 1.43
C ARG A 703 -30.69 17.16 1.90
N VAL A 704 -30.88 17.05 3.21
CA VAL A 704 -32.18 16.73 3.81
C VAL A 704 -32.96 18.02 4.04
N GLU A 705 -34.22 18.05 3.58
CA GLU A 705 -35.12 19.20 3.74
C GLU A 705 -36.49 18.74 4.23
N VAL A 706 -37.18 19.59 5.00
CA VAL A 706 -38.54 19.35 5.49
C VAL A 706 -39.49 20.28 4.74
N GLU A 707 -40.22 19.74 3.77
CA GLU A 707 -41.21 20.51 3.00
C GLU A 707 -42.48 20.80 3.83
N ASP A 708 -43.07 19.76 4.42
CA ASP A 708 -44.24 19.86 5.30
C ASP A 708 -43.90 19.31 6.68
N ALA A 709 -43.79 20.23 7.63
CA ALA A 709 -43.56 19.95 9.05
C ALA A 709 -44.60 19.02 9.68
N ALA A 710 -45.88 19.21 9.32
CA ALA A 710 -46.97 18.45 9.89
C ALA A 710 -47.01 17.04 9.30
N GLU A 711 -46.73 16.88 8.01
CA GLU A 711 -46.62 15.56 7.39
C GLU A 711 -45.39 14.81 7.90
N ALA A 712 -44.22 15.46 7.99
CA ALA A 712 -43.02 14.85 8.55
C ALA A 712 -43.25 14.35 9.99
N ASP A 713 -43.89 15.17 10.83
CA ASP A 713 -44.27 14.79 12.20
C ASP A 713 -45.17 13.56 12.23
N ARG A 714 -46.23 13.53 11.41
CA ARG A 714 -47.13 12.37 11.28
C ARG A 714 -46.37 11.11 10.88
N ILE A 715 -45.50 11.20 9.87
CA ILE A 715 -44.74 10.07 9.34
C ILE A 715 -43.77 9.53 10.40
N PHE A 716 -43.03 10.39 11.11
CA PHE A 716 -42.17 9.95 12.21
C PHE A 716 -42.95 9.26 13.33
N THR A 717 -44.11 9.79 13.72
CA THR A 717 -44.95 9.16 14.74
C THR A 717 -45.53 7.81 14.29
N ILE A 718 -45.94 7.67 13.03
CA ILE A 718 -46.44 6.40 12.48
C ILE A 718 -45.31 5.37 12.41
N LEU A 719 -44.17 5.73 11.79
CA LEU A 719 -43.08 4.79 11.52
C LEU A 719 -42.23 4.50 12.74
N MET A 720 -42.01 5.48 13.62
CA MET A 720 -41.07 5.37 14.73
C MET A 720 -41.75 5.33 16.11
N GLY A 721 -43.04 5.65 16.21
CA GLY A 721 -43.78 5.68 17.48
C GLY A 721 -44.17 4.30 18.03
N ASP A 722 -44.64 4.28 19.28
CA ASP A 722 -44.87 3.04 20.04
C ASP A 722 -45.99 2.17 19.47
N ARG A 723 -46.98 2.77 18.82
CA ARG A 723 -48.16 2.07 18.31
C ARG A 723 -47.80 1.22 17.09
N VAL A 724 -48.07 -0.07 17.17
CA VAL A 724 -47.78 -1.02 16.09
C VAL A 724 -48.84 -0.99 14.99
N ALA A 725 -50.12 -0.85 15.36
CA ALA A 725 -51.23 -0.93 14.41
C ALA A 725 -51.14 0.12 13.26
N PRO A 726 -50.90 1.42 13.53
CA PRO A 726 -50.76 2.42 12.47
C PRO A 726 -49.57 2.17 11.55
N ARG A 727 -48.43 1.72 12.11
CA ARG A 727 -47.24 1.35 11.32
C ARG A 727 -47.57 0.19 10.37
N ARG A 728 -48.27 -0.82 10.87
CA ARG A 728 -48.65 -2.00 10.08
C ARG A 728 -49.57 -1.62 8.94
N GLU A 729 -50.61 -0.83 9.22
CA GLU A 729 -51.54 -0.32 8.20
C GLU A 729 -50.82 0.52 7.13
N PHE A 730 -49.87 1.36 7.56
CA PHE A 730 -49.05 2.15 6.65
C PHE A 730 -48.25 1.26 5.69
N ILE A 731 -47.57 0.23 6.22
CA ILE A 731 -46.79 -0.72 5.42
C ILE A 731 -47.71 -1.51 4.48
N GLU A 732 -48.82 -2.06 4.95
CA GLU A 732 -49.78 -2.82 4.14
C GLU A 732 -50.36 -1.96 2.98
N THR A 733 -50.55 -0.67 3.21
CA THR A 733 -51.10 0.26 2.22
C THR A 733 -50.08 0.70 1.17
N HIS A 734 -48.83 0.98 1.59
CA HIS A 734 -47.83 1.64 0.74
C HIS A 734 -46.79 0.68 0.15
N ALA A 735 -46.41 -0.39 0.86
CA ALA A 735 -45.38 -1.31 0.38
C ALA A 735 -45.68 -1.95 -0.99
N PRO A 736 -46.94 -2.33 -1.33
CA PRO A 736 -47.24 -2.91 -2.64
C PRO A 736 -47.14 -1.91 -3.80
N ARG A 737 -47.23 -0.60 -3.53
CA ARG A 737 -47.12 0.48 -4.53
C ARG A 737 -45.68 0.97 -4.70
N LEU A 738 -44.76 0.44 -3.90
CA LEU A 738 -43.38 0.87 -3.81
C LEU A 738 -42.59 0.20 -4.93
N ASN A 739 -41.98 1.00 -5.80
CA ASN A 739 -41.05 0.50 -6.79
C ASN A 739 -39.63 0.56 -6.21
N LEU A 740 -38.97 -0.59 -6.10
CA LEU A 740 -37.62 -0.70 -5.52
C LEU A 740 -36.58 0.07 -6.34
N THR A 741 -36.80 0.29 -7.63
CA THR A 741 -35.88 1.10 -8.47
C THR A 741 -35.92 2.59 -8.15
N ASP A 742 -36.98 3.04 -7.47
CA ASP A 742 -37.18 4.45 -7.13
C ASP A 742 -36.69 4.75 -5.70
N LEU A 743 -36.13 3.76 -5.01
CA LEU A 743 -35.60 3.88 -3.65
C LEU A 743 -34.09 4.04 -3.66
N ASP A 744 -33.60 4.91 -2.79
CA ASP A 744 -32.18 5.07 -2.46
C ASP A 744 -31.68 3.94 -1.53
N ILE A 745 -31.73 2.70 -2.02
CA ILE A 745 -31.21 1.49 -1.35
C ILE A 745 -30.20 0.79 -2.26
#